data_AF-A0AAN3YQC0-F1
#
_entry.id   AF-A0AAN3YQC0-F1
#
_cell.length_a   1.000
_cell.length_b   1.000
_cell.length_c   1.000
_cell.angle_alpha   90.00
_cell.angle_beta   90.00
_cell.angle_gamma   90.00
#
_symmetry.space_group_name_H-M   'P 1'
#
loop_
_entity.id
_entity.type
_entity.pdbx_description
1 polymer ?
#
loop_
_entity_poly.entity_id
_entity_poly.type
_entity_poly.pdbx_seq_one_letter_code
_entity_poly.pdbx_strand_id
1 'polypeptide(L)'
;MAKEKKGFFSWLGFGRNKEENTAQEKEQQRLEAERAEQARLAKEEAQRQAQLEAEQVRLAEEEAQRQAQLEAEQARQEAQRAEAERLAAERAEQARLAEEEAQRQAQQEAEQARQEAQRAEAERLAAERAEQARLAEEEAQRQAQLEAEQARQEAQRAEAERLAAERAEQARLAEEEAQRQVQLEAEQARQEAQRAEAEKLAAERAEQARLAEEEAQRQAQLEVEQARQEAQRAEAEKLVAERAEQARLAEEEAQRQAQLEAEQARQEAQRAEAERLAAERAEQTRLAEEEAQRQAQLEAEQARQEAEAEEKARIAQAQAEAEDIVALREEVLVDKPVEQERPKKEGFFSRLKKGLLKTRQNLGSGFMGLFRGKKIDDELFEELEEQLLIADVGMDTTSKIINSLTQHASRKDLKDAESLYGKLREEMGDILNKVDKPLNIEGKKPFVILMVGVNGVGKTTTIGKLARQYQAEGKSVMLAAGDTFRAAAVEQLQVWGERNHIPVIAQHTGADPASVIFDAIQSAQAKGVDVLIADTAGRLQNKSHLMEELKKIVRVMKKLDEEAPHEVMLTLDASTGQNAVSQAKLFNETVGLTGLTLTKLDGTAKGGVIFSIADQFGIPIRYIGVGEGIEDLRPFKADDFIEALFAREE
;
A
#
# COMPACT_ATOMS: atom_id res chain seq x y z
N MET A 1 58.23 124.45 -87.12
CA MET A 1 58.67 124.43 -88.53
C MET A 1 57.73 125.31 -89.34
N ALA A 2 58.29 126.10 -90.27
CA ALA A 2 57.69 126.87 -91.39
C ALA A 2 56.54 127.87 -91.08
N LYS A 3 56.70 129.21 -91.18
CA LYS A 3 56.81 130.09 -92.39
C LYS A 3 55.64 129.86 -93.37
N GLU A 4 54.85 130.85 -93.85
CA GLU A 4 55.16 132.20 -94.35
C GLU A 4 53.84 133.01 -94.56
N LYS A 5 53.77 134.31 -94.17
CA LYS A 5 53.82 135.56 -95.00
C LYS A 5 52.66 135.76 -96.00
N LYS A 6 51.96 136.90 -96.04
CA LYS A 6 52.30 138.29 -96.50
C LYS A 6 50.98 139.09 -96.36
N GLY A 7 50.84 140.39 -96.08
CA GLY A 7 51.55 141.66 -96.34
C GLY A 7 50.43 142.74 -96.45
N PHE A 8 50.57 144.05 -96.57
CA PHE A 8 51.63 145.07 -96.53
C PHE A 8 50.90 146.41 -96.84
N PHE A 9 51.19 147.52 -96.13
CA PHE A 9 50.92 148.94 -96.50
C PHE A 9 49.44 149.42 -96.61
N SER A 10 49.04 150.69 -96.44
CA SER A 10 49.62 151.96 -95.97
C SER A 10 48.50 153.03 -96.01
N TRP A 11 48.40 153.84 -94.96
CA TRP A 11 48.21 155.32 -94.89
C TRP A 11 47.49 156.12 -96.03
N LEU A 12 46.35 156.77 -95.72
CA LEU A 12 46.04 158.23 -95.74
C LEU A 12 44.54 158.53 -95.90
N GLY A 13 44.05 159.57 -95.20
CA GLY A 13 42.86 160.34 -95.65
C GLY A 13 41.78 160.58 -94.60
N PHE A 14 41.93 161.67 -93.83
CA PHE A 14 40.87 162.55 -93.30
C PHE A 14 39.51 162.36 -93.99
N GLY A 15 38.35 162.21 -93.35
CA GLY A 15 37.91 162.74 -92.07
C GLY A 15 36.61 163.49 -92.29
N ARG A 16 35.46 162.90 -91.88
CA ARG A 16 34.26 163.54 -91.31
C ARG A 16 33.04 162.62 -91.44
N ASN A 17 32.60 162.10 -90.30
CA ASN A 17 31.22 162.17 -89.78
C ASN A 17 31.07 161.10 -88.70
N LYS A 18 31.71 161.38 -87.56
CA LYS A 18 31.46 160.75 -86.26
C LYS A 18 30.26 161.47 -85.66
N GLU A 19 29.06 160.92 -85.81
CA GLU A 19 27.93 161.25 -84.92
C GLU A 19 26.79 160.21 -85.02
N GLU A 20 26.73 159.39 -86.07
CA GLU A 20 25.72 158.30 -86.18
C GLU A 20 26.18 156.94 -85.59
N ASN A 21 27.49 156.66 -85.52
CA ASN A 21 28.01 155.37 -85.01
C ASN A 21 27.86 155.18 -83.48
N THR A 22 27.80 156.26 -82.70
CA THR A 22 27.73 156.20 -81.23
C THR A 22 26.33 155.88 -80.68
N ALA A 23 25.27 156.08 -81.47
CA ALA A 23 23.91 155.73 -81.08
C ALA A 23 23.63 154.24 -81.31
N GLN A 24 24.08 153.69 -82.45
CA GLN A 24 23.95 152.27 -82.77
C GLN A 24 24.75 151.38 -81.82
N GLU A 25 25.98 151.77 -81.45
CA GLU A 25 26.78 151.01 -80.47
C GLU A 25 26.14 150.96 -79.07
N LYS A 26 25.49 152.04 -78.62
CA LYS A 26 24.80 152.07 -77.31
C LYS A 26 23.52 151.24 -77.30
N GLU A 27 22.77 151.23 -78.39
CA GLU A 27 21.56 150.41 -78.52
C GLU A 27 21.92 148.92 -78.62
N GLN A 28 22.99 148.60 -79.35
CA GLN A 28 23.52 147.24 -79.46
C GLN A 28 24.06 146.71 -78.11
N GLN A 29 24.77 147.54 -77.34
CA GLN A 29 25.21 147.20 -75.98
C GLN A 29 24.04 147.02 -75.02
N ARG A 30 22.96 147.80 -75.17
CA ARG A 30 21.76 147.67 -74.31
C ARG A 30 21.00 146.37 -74.62
N LEU A 31 20.86 146.01 -75.89
CA LEU A 31 20.27 144.74 -76.33
C LEU A 31 21.13 143.53 -75.95
N GLU A 32 22.46 143.64 -75.99
CA GLU A 32 23.37 142.61 -75.48
C GLU A 32 23.28 142.45 -73.96
N ALA A 33 23.17 143.55 -73.22
CA ALA A 33 22.95 143.51 -71.77
C ALA A 33 21.60 142.87 -71.41
N GLU A 34 20.52 143.21 -72.13
CA GLU A 34 19.20 142.59 -71.96
C GLU A 34 19.23 141.09 -72.30
N ARG A 35 19.91 140.68 -73.38
CA ARG A 35 20.11 139.27 -73.71
C ARG A 35 20.96 138.54 -72.68
N ALA A 36 21.99 139.17 -72.13
CA ALA A 36 22.82 138.58 -71.08
C ALA A 36 22.04 138.42 -69.77
N GLU A 37 21.18 139.39 -69.43
CA GLU A 37 20.28 139.30 -68.28
C GLU A 37 19.22 138.22 -68.46
N GLN A 38 18.58 138.14 -69.64
CA GLN A 38 17.66 137.04 -69.98
C GLN A 38 18.35 135.68 -69.95
N ALA A 39 19.58 135.56 -70.46
CA ALA A 39 20.35 134.32 -70.40
C ALA A 39 20.73 133.95 -68.96
N ARG A 40 21.01 134.93 -68.10
CA ARG A 40 21.26 134.70 -66.67
C ARG A 40 20.01 134.20 -65.96
N LEU A 41 18.87 134.85 -66.19
CA LEU A 41 17.58 134.46 -65.61
C LEU A 41 17.17 133.07 -66.08
N ALA A 42 17.31 132.75 -67.38
CA ALA A 42 17.02 131.42 -67.91
C ALA A 42 17.94 130.33 -67.30
N LYS A 43 19.21 130.66 -67.03
CA LYS A 43 20.15 129.75 -66.37
C LYS A 43 19.81 129.53 -64.90
N GLU A 44 19.40 130.59 -64.20
CA GLU A 44 18.95 130.53 -62.80
C GLU A 44 17.63 129.74 -62.68
N GLU A 45 16.71 129.92 -63.62
CA GLU A 45 15.45 129.17 -63.72
C GLU A 45 15.70 127.69 -64.04
N ALA A 46 16.62 127.38 -64.98
CA ALA A 46 17.03 126.01 -65.27
C ALA A 46 17.74 125.34 -64.08
N GLN A 47 18.57 126.08 -63.33
CA GLN A 47 19.19 125.57 -62.10
C GLN A 47 18.16 125.30 -61.02
N ARG A 48 17.18 126.19 -60.83
CA ARG A 48 16.10 126.02 -59.87
C ARG A 48 15.21 124.84 -60.24
N GLN A 49 14.92 124.65 -61.53
CA GLN A 49 14.17 123.51 -62.04
C GLN A 49 14.93 122.19 -61.85
N ALA A 50 16.24 122.15 -62.14
CA ALA A 50 17.07 120.99 -61.88
C ALA A 50 17.19 120.66 -60.38
N GLN A 51 17.22 121.66 -59.51
CA GLN A 51 17.19 121.46 -58.05
C GLN A 51 15.85 120.88 -57.58
N LEU A 52 14.73 121.36 -58.12
CA LEU A 52 13.39 120.84 -57.81
C LEU A 52 13.23 119.39 -58.32
N GLU A 53 13.71 119.08 -59.51
CA GLU A 53 13.70 117.71 -60.06
C GLU A 53 14.57 116.77 -59.22
N ALA A 54 15.78 117.20 -58.82
CA ALA A 54 16.64 116.41 -57.94
C ALA A 54 16.00 116.19 -56.55
N GLU A 55 15.32 117.20 -56.01
CA GLU A 55 14.59 117.07 -54.74
C GLU A 55 13.39 116.13 -54.85
N GLN A 56 12.64 116.18 -55.97
CA GLN A 56 11.54 115.26 -56.24
C GLN A 56 12.02 113.81 -56.37
N VAL A 57 13.13 113.57 -57.07
CA VAL A 57 13.73 112.22 -57.19
C VAL A 57 14.16 111.70 -55.82
N ARG A 58 14.82 112.53 -55.00
CA ARG A 58 15.22 112.14 -53.65
C ARG A 58 14.02 111.79 -52.76
N LEU A 59 12.95 112.58 -52.82
CA LEU A 59 11.72 112.30 -52.06
C LEU A 59 11.04 111.01 -52.54
N ALA A 60 10.99 110.77 -53.86
CA ALA A 60 10.45 109.54 -54.42
C ALA A 60 11.28 108.29 -54.03
N GLU A 61 12.61 108.42 -53.99
CA GLU A 61 13.50 107.35 -53.51
C GLU A 61 13.29 107.07 -52.01
N GLU A 62 13.12 108.12 -51.19
CA GLU A 62 12.85 107.97 -49.75
C GLU A 62 11.48 107.33 -49.49
N GLU A 63 10.45 107.71 -50.25
CA GLU A 63 9.12 107.08 -50.21
C GLU A 63 9.17 105.61 -50.64
N ALA A 64 9.88 105.29 -51.72
CA ALA A 64 10.07 103.91 -52.17
C ALA A 64 10.82 103.06 -51.14
N GLN A 65 11.83 103.61 -50.47
CA GLN A 65 12.56 102.93 -49.39
C GLN A 65 11.67 102.70 -48.17
N ARG A 66 10.87 103.69 -47.76
CA ARG A 66 9.90 103.52 -46.66
C ARG A 66 8.85 102.48 -46.98
N GLN A 67 8.35 102.46 -48.22
CA GLN A 67 7.36 101.47 -48.65
C GLN A 67 7.95 100.06 -48.67
N ALA A 68 9.17 99.89 -49.20
CA ALA A 68 9.87 98.61 -49.16
C ALA A 68 10.16 98.12 -47.72
N GLN A 69 10.47 99.04 -46.80
CA GLN A 69 10.65 98.71 -45.38
C GLN A 69 9.34 98.23 -44.73
N LEU A 70 8.22 98.91 -45.00
CA LEU A 70 6.91 98.51 -44.49
C LEU A 70 6.47 97.14 -45.04
N GLU A 71 6.67 96.89 -46.34
CA GLU A 71 6.38 95.59 -46.95
C GLU A 71 7.25 94.47 -46.35
N ALA A 72 8.54 94.73 -46.12
CA ALA A 72 9.43 93.77 -45.49
C ALA A 72 9.05 93.50 -44.02
N GLU A 73 8.58 94.50 -43.29
CA GLU A 73 8.10 94.35 -41.92
C GLU A 73 6.78 93.56 -41.88
N GLN A 74 5.84 93.85 -42.78
CA GLN A 74 4.60 93.08 -42.92
C GLN A 74 4.87 91.61 -43.26
N ALA A 75 5.75 91.33 -44.22
CA ALA A 75 6.12 89.97 -44.58
C ALA A 75 6.76 89.20 -43.41
N ARG A 76 7.57 89.88 -42.58
CA ARG A 76 8.13 89.28 -41.35
C ARG A 76 7.06 88.97 -40.31
N GLN A 77 6.10 89.87 -40.11
CA GLN A 77 4.99 89.64 -39.18
C GLN A 77 4.08 88.51 -39.64
N GLU A 78 3.79 88.40 -40.94
CA GLU A 78 3.02 87.30 -41.51
C GLU A 78 3.73 85.96 -41.36
N ALA A 79 5.05 85.92 -41.64
CA ALA A 79 5.86 84.71 -41.44
C ALA A 79 5.86 84.26 -39.96
N GLN A 80 5.99 85.19 -39.01
CA GLN A 80 5.92 84.90 -37.58
C GLN A 80 4.55 84.38 -37.15
N ARG A 81 3.45 84.93 -37.69
CA ARG A 81 2.10 84.44 -37.42
C ARG A 81 1.89 83.03 -37.96
N ALA A 82 2.32 82.76 -39.19
CA ALA A 82 2.23 81.43 -39.78
C ALA A 82 3.06 80.39 -39.00
N GLU A 83 4.25 80.76 -38.53
CA GLU A 83 5.07 79.89 -37.68
C GLU A 83 4.43 79.62 -36.31
N ALA A 84 3.85 80.65 -35.68
CA ALA A 84 3.13 80.52 -34.41
C ALA A 84 1.88 79.63 -34.54
N GLU A 85 1.12 79.77 -35.63
CA GLU A 85 -0.04 78.92 -35.92
C GLU A 85 0.38 77.46 -36.15
N ARG A 86 1.48 77.22 -36.87
CA ARG A 86 2.01 75.86 -37.07
C ARG A 86 2.40 75.20 -35.75
N LEU A 87 3.12 75.92 -34.89
CA LEU A 87 3.52 75.44 -33.56
C LEU A 87 2.32 75.21 -32.64
N ALA A 88 1.28 76.05 -32.74
CA ALA A 88 0.05 75.86 -31.98
C ALA A 88 -0.71 74.60 -32.44
N ALA A 89 -0.78 74.36 -33.75
CA ALA A 89 -1.39 73.15 -34.32
C ALA A 89 -0.64 71.87 -33.90
N GLU A 90 0.69 71.88 -33.94
CA GLU A 90 1.52 70.74 -33.52
C GLU A 90 1.33 70.44 -32.02
N ARG A 91 1.29 71.46 -31.16
CA ARG A 91 1.00 71.29 -29.72
C ARG A 91 -0.41 70.75 -29.48
N ALA A 92 -1.40 71.19 -30.23
CA ALA A 92 -2.76 70.68 -30.12
C ALA A 92 -2.87 69.20 -30.54
N GLU A 93 -2.13 68.80 -31.58
CA GLU A 93 -2.06 67.41 -32.02
C GLU A 93 -1.36 66.53 -30.97
N GLN A 94 -0.23 66.98 -30.41
CA GLN A 94 0.46 66.27 -29.33
C GLN A 94 -0.42 66.12 -28.08
N ALA A 95 -1.17 67.17 -27.71
CA ALA A 95 -2.10 67.10 -26.57
C ALA A 95 -3.22 66.07 -26.80
N ARG A 96 -3.77 66.01 -28.01
CA ARG A 96 -4.80 65.03 -28.38
C ARG A 96 -4.28 63.60 -28.31
N LEU A 97 -3.07 63.35 -28.82
CA LEU A 97 -2.44 62.02 -28.77
C LEU A 97 -2.15 61.59 -27.33
N ALA A 98 -1.65 62.50 -26.48
CA ALA A 98 -1.43 62.23 -25.07
C ALA A 98 -2.73 61.91 -24.31
N GLU A 99 -3.82 62.61 -24.64
CA GLU A 99 -5.15 62.33 -24.06
C GLU A 99 -5.69 60.97 -24.49
N GLU A 100 -5.54 60.59 -25.77
CA GLU A 100 -5.95 59.28 -26.27
C GLU A 100 -5.16 58.14 -25.62
N GLU A 101 -3.84 58.32 -25.43
CA GLU A 101 -2.98 57.34 -24.77
C GLU A 101 -3.32 57.17 -23.28
N ALA A 102 -3.58 58.28 -22.58
CA ALA A 102 -4.03 58.25 -21.19
C ALA A 102 -5.39 57.55 -21.04
N GLN A 103 -6.33 57.77 -21.97
CA GLN A 103 -7.62 57.07 -21.98
C GLN A 103 -7.47 55.56 -22.21
N ARG A 104 -6.57 55.14 -23.11
CA ARG A 104 -6.29 53.72 -23.34
C ARG A 104 -5.67 53.05 -22.13
N GLN A 105 -4.71 53.70 -21.46
CA GLN A 105 -4.11 53.18 -20.23
C GLN A 105 -5.15 53.04 -19.12
N ALA A 106 -5.98 54.07 -18.91
CA ALA A 106 -7.05 54.02 -17.91
C ALA A 106 -8.07 52.90 -18.19
N GLN A 107 -8.39 52.62 -19.46
CA GLN A 107 -9.26 51.51 -19.83
C GLN A 107 -8.62 50.15 -19.54
N GLN A 108 -7.34 49.98 -19.84
CA GLN A 108 -6.60 48.75 -19.56
C GLN A 108 -6.50 48.48 -18.05
N GLU A 109 -6.18 49.49 -17.25
CA GLU A 109 -6.13 49.37 -15.80
C GLU A 109 -7.50 49.02 -15.20
N ALA A 110 -8.57 49.63 -15.70
CA ALA A 110 -9.93 49.32 -15.26
C ALA A 110 -10.36 47.89 -15.63
N GLU A 111 -9.97 47.40 -16.79
CA GLU A 111 -10.25 46.03 -17.21
C GLU A 111 -9.45 45.01 -16.38
N GLN A 112 -8.18 45.29 -16.13
CA GLN A 112 -7.32 44.45 -15.30
C GLN A 112 -7.85 44.36 -13.86
N ALA A 113 -8.24 45.49 -13.27
CA ALA A 113 -8.84 45.53 -11.94
C ALA A 113 -10.15 44.73 -11.85
N ARG A 114 -10.98 44.74 -12.92
CA ARG A 114 -12.19 43.92 -12.99
C ARG A 114 -11.87 42.43 -13.03
N GLN A 115 -10.87 42.02 -13.80
CA GLN A 115 -10.47 40.62 -13.89
C GLN A 115 -9.88 40.11 -12.57
N GLU A 116 -9.08 40.93 -11.88
CA GLU A 116 -8.54 40.60 -10.56
C GLU A 116 -9.65 40.46 -9.51
N ALA A 117 -10.63 41.37 -9.52
CA ALA A 117 -11.79 41.28 -8.63
C ALA A 117 -12.61 40.00 -8.87
N GLN A 118 -12.84 39.62 -10.13
CA GLN A 118 -13.55 38.38 -10.48
C GLN A 118 -12.79 37.12 -10.04
N ARG A 119 -11.46 37.11 -10.18
CA ARG A 119 -10.62 35.98 -9.71
C ARG A 119 -10.67 35.85 -8.20
N ALA A 120 -10.55 36.95 -7.47
CA ALA A 120 -10.63 36.95 -6.01
C ALA A 120 -12.01 36.47 -5.50
N GLU A 121 -13.10 36.85 -6.18
CA GLU A 121 -14.44 36.37 -5.84
C GLU A 121 -14.62 34.87 -6.13
N ALA A 122 -14.10 34.38 -7.26
CA ALA A 122 -14.13 32.96 -7.61
C ALA A 122 -13.31 32.10 -6.63
N GLU A 123 -12.12 32.57 -6.22
CA GLU A 123 -11.30 31.90 -5.20
C GLU A 123 -12.01 31.84 -3.85
N ARG A 124 -12.68 32.93 -3.43
CA ARG A 124 -13.44 32.95 -2.18
C ARG A 124 -14.59 31.93 -2.21
N LEU A 125 -15.34 31.86 -3.30
CA LEU A 125 -16.43 30.89 -3.47
C LEU A 125 -15.91 29.43 -3.53
N ALA A 126 -14.74 29.20 -4.13
CA ALA A 126 -14.12 27.89 -4.15
C ALA A 126 -13.67 27.45 -2.74
N ALA A 127 -13.09 28.37 -1.97
CA ALA A 127 -12.70 28.12 -0.58
C ALA A 127 -13.90 27.78 0.31
N GLU A 128 -15.00 28.53 0.19
CA GLU A 128 -16.23 28.28 0.95
C GLU A 128 -16.85 26.90 0.61
N ARG A 129 -16.86 26.51 -0.67
CA ARG A 129 -17.31 25.17 -1.08
C ARG A 129 -16.41 24.05 -0.56
N ALA A 130 -15.09 24.26 -0.56
CA ALA A 130 -14.14 23.29 -0.03
C ALA A 130 -14.31 23.10 1.49
N GLU A 131 -14.57 24.19 2.22
CA GLU A 131 -14.87 24.12 3.65
C GLU A 131 -16.18 23.39 3.94
N GLN A 132 -17.25 23.67 3.18
CA GLN A 132 -18.52 22.95 3.29
C GLN A 132 -18.36 21.45 2.99
N ALA A 133 -17.59 21.09 1.97
CA ALA A 133 -17.32 19.68 1.64
C ALA A 133 -16.57 18.96 2.77
N ARG A 134 -15.57 19.63 3.37
CA ARG A 134 -14.81 19.08 4.51
C ARG A 134 -15.71 18.84 5.73
N LEU A 135 -16.58 19.79 6.06
CA LEU A 135 -17.52 19.66 7.18
C LEU A 135 -18.52 18.52 6.95
N ALA A 136 -19.04 18.38 5.72
CA ALA A 136 -19.94 17.28 5.37
C ALA A 136 -19.25 15.90 5.45
N GLU A 137 -17.99 15.82 5.04
CA GLU A 137 -17.20 14.59 5.16
C GLU A 137 -16.91 14.23 6.63
N GLU A 138 -16.57 15.21 7.47
CA GLU A 138 -16.36 15.01 8.90
C GLU A 138 -17.64 14.52 9.60
N GLU A 139 -18.80 15.09 9.25
CA GLU A 139 -20.09 14.67 9.79
C GLU A 139 -20.46 13.24 9.35
N ALA A 140 -20.23 12.89 8.08
CA ALA A 140 -20.44 11.54 7.56
C ALA A 140 -19.52 10.51 8.23
N GLN A 141 -18.26 10.85 8.47
CA GLN A 141 -17.31 9.99 9.19
C GLN A 141 -17.75 9.77 10.64
N ARG A 142 -18.23 10.83 11.31
CA ARG A 142 -18.72 10.74 12.68
C ARG A 142 -19.98 9.87 12.79
N GLN A 143 -20.90 9.98 11.83
CA GLN A 143 -22.09 9.14 11.73
C GLN A 143 -21.69 7.66 11.57
N ALA A 144 -20.79 7.36 10.63
CA ALA A 144 -20.31 6.00 10.38
C ALA A 144 -19.58 5.40 11.60
N GLN A 145 -18.85 6.21 12.36
CA GLN A 145 -18.21 5.76 13.60
C GLN A 145 -19.24 5.37 14.68
N LEU A 146 -20.31 6.15 14.85
CA LEU A 146 -21.37 5.86 15.80
C LEU A 146 -22.13 4.57 15.43
N GLU A 147 -22.45 4.38 14.15
CA GLU A 147 -23.10 3.16 13.66
C GLU A 147 -22.21 1.92 13.84
N ALA A 148 -20.90 2.05 13.56
CA ALA A 148 -19.95 0.98 13.78
C ALA A 148 -19.79 0.63 15.27
N GLU A 149 -19.85 1.62 16.16
CA GLU A 149 -19.80 1.40 17.61
C GLU A 149 -21.06 0.69 18.12
N GLN A 150 -22.25 1.09 17.64
CA GLN A 150 -23.50 0.43 17.97
C GLN A 150 -23.52 -1.03 17.51
N ALA A 151 -23.11 -1.30 16.26
CA ALA A 151 -23.03 -2.66 15.73
C ALA A 151 -22.05 -3.55 16.54
N ARG A 152 -20.94 -2.97 17.01
CA ARG A 152 -19.99 -3.69 17.90
C ARG A 152 -20.62 -4.02 19.24
N GLN A 153 -21.35 -3.09 19.86
CA GLN A 153 -22.01 -3.34 21.14
C GLN A 153 -23.09 -4.41 21.02
N GLU A 154 -23.87 -4.42 19.93
CA GLU A 154 -24.87 -5.46 19.67
C GLU A 154 -24.22 -6.84 19.45
N ALA A 155 -23.15 -6.90 18.64
CA ALA A 155 -22.41 -8.14 18.44
C ALA A 155 -21.82 -8.71 19.74
N GLN A 156 -21.28 -7.84 20.61
CA GLN A 156 -20.78 -8.24 21.92
C GLN A 156 -21.88 -8.78 22.84
N ARG A 157 -23.08 -8.18 22.81
CA ARG A 157 -24.23 -8.69 23.58
C ARG A 157 -24.68 -10.06 23.07
N ALA A 158 -24.80 -10.23 21.75
CA ALA A 158 -25.18 -11.50 21.15
C ALA A 158 -24.16 -12.62 21.46
N GLU A 159 -22.86 -12.30 21.43
CA GLU A 159 -21.81 -13.26 21.80
C GLU A 159 -21.86 -13.61 23.29
N ALA A 160 -22.09 -12.63 24.17
CA ALA A 160 -22.22 -12.85 25.60
C ALA A 160 -23.43 -13.74 25.94
N GLU A 161 -24.57 -13.52 25.26
CA GLU A 161 -25.77 -14.36 25.41
C GLU A 161 -25.52 -15.79 24.92
N ARG A 162 -24.84 -15.96 23.78
CA ARG A 162 -24.48 -17.29 23.27
C ARG A 162 -23.58 -18.05 24.24
N LEU A 163 -22.55 -17.39 24.78
CA LEU A 163 -21.64 -17.99 25.77
C LEU A 163 -22.36 -18.32 27.08
N ALA A 164 -23.33 -17.51 27.50
CA ALA A 164 -24.16 -17.80 28.66
C ALA A 164 -25.05 -19.03 28.43
N ALA A 165 -25.64 -19.16 27.25
CA ALA A 165 -26.45 -20.32 26.87
C ALA A 165 -25.62 -21.62 26.81
N GLU A 166 -24.43 -21.57 26.21
CA GLU A 166 -23.51 -22.71 26.15
C GLU A 166 -23.07 -23.17 27.55
N ARG A 167 -22.76 -22.22 28.45
CA ARG A 167 -22.42 -22.53 29.85
C ARG A 167 -23.60 -23.16 30.61
N ALA A 168 -24.82 -22.69 30.35
CA ALA A 168 -26.02 -23.26 30.96
C ALA A 168 -26.27 -24.70 30.49
N GLU A 169 -26.04 -24.98 29.21
CA GLU A 169 -26.15 -26.33 28.65
C GLU A 169 -25.07 -27.27 29.19
N GLN A 170 -23.82 -26.81 29.28
CA GLN A 170 -22.73 -27.58 29.88
C GLN A 170 -23.01 -27.91 31.36
N ALA A 171 -23.56 -26.95 32.12
CA ALA A 171 -23.95 -27.19 33.52
C ALA A 171 -25.06 -28.23 33.64
N ARG A 172 -26.06 -28.21 32.73
CA ARG A 172 -27.14 -29.21 32.70
C ARG A 172 -26.62 -30.61 32.39
N LEU A 173 -25.73 -30.74 31.39
CA LEU A 173 -25.13 -32.03 31.03
C LEU A 173 -24.26 -32.59 32.17
N ALA A 174 -23.48 -31.74 32.83
CA ALA A 174 -22.68 -32.14 33.99
C ALA A 174 -23.55 -32.61 35.17
N GLU A 175 -24.70 -31.97 35.39
CA GLU A 175 -25.67 -32.40 36.42
C GLU A 175 -26.30 -33.74 36.06
N GLU A 176 -26.66 -33.97 34.79
CA GLU A 176 -27.21 -35.25 34.31
C GLU A 176 -26.19 -36.40 34.45
N GLU A 177 -24.93 -36.15 34.09
CA GLU A 177 -23.84 -37.13 34.26
C GLU A 177 -23.60 -37.46 35.74
N ALA A 178 -23.60 -36.45 36.62
CA ALA A 178 -23.47 -36.65 38.06
C ALA A 178 -24.62 -37.50 38.62
N GLN A 179 -25.85 -37.28 38.16
CA GLN A 179 -27.01 -38.10 38.55
C GLN A 179 -26.90 -39.55 38.05
N ARG A 180 -26.45 -39.76 36.81
CA ARG A 180 -26.21 -41.12 36.27
C ARG A 180 -25.13 -41.85 37.07
N GLN A 181 -24.06 -41.17 37.44
CA GLN A 181 -22.98 -41.75 38.25
C GLN A 181 -23.49 -42.21 39.62
N VAL A 182 -24.28 -41.37 40.31
CA VAL A 182 -24.89 -41.73 41.59
C VAL A 182 -25.84 -42.94 41.45
N GLN A 183 -26.59 -43.04 40.35
CA GLN A 183 -27.47 -44.20 40.10
C GLN A 183 -26.68 -45.50 39.88
N LEU A 184 -25.59 -45.44 39.11
CA LEU A 184 -24.72 -46.59 38.87
C LEU A 184 -24.06 -47.09 40.16
N GLU A 185 -23.57 -46.16 40.99
CA GLU A 185 -22.97 -46.50 42.29
C GLU A 185 -24.01 -47.14 43.24
N ALA A 186 -25.25 -46.62 43.26
CA ALA A 186 -26.33 -47.20 44.03
C ALA A 186 -26.73 -48.61 43.55
N GLU A 187 -26.69 -48.85 42.24
CA GLU A 187 -26.98 -50.17 41.66
C GLU A 187 -25.87 -51.19 41.98
N GLN A 188 -24.61 -50.78 41.86
CA GLN A 188 -23.46 -51.61 42.24
C GLN A 188 -23.51 -52.00 43.72
N ALA A 189 -23.78 -51.05 44.61
CA ALA A 189 -23.90 -51.31 46.05
C ALA A 189 -25.03 -52.32 46.35
N ARG A 190 -26.15 -52.28 45.62
CA ARG A 190 -27.24 -53.26 45.75
C ARG A 190 -26.80 -54.66 45.29
N GLN A 191 -26.08 -54.76 44.17
CA GLN A 191 -25.60 -56.04 43.67
C GLN A 191 -24.58 -56.67 44.62
N GLU A 192 -23.68 -55.89 45.20
CA GLU A 192 -22.72 -56.36 46.20
C GLU A 192 -23.42 -56.85 47.48
N ALA A 193 -24.42 -56.12 47.96
CA ALA A 193 -25.21 -56.55 49.12
C ALA A 193 -25.94 -57.89 48.86
N GLN A 194 -26.53 -58.06 47.67
CA GLN A 194 -27.17 -59.33 47.29
C GLN A 194 -26.19 -60.50 47.20
N ARG A 195 -24.97 -60.27 46.69
CA ARG A 195 -23.91 -61.30 46.65
C ARG A 195 -23.48 -61.70 48.06
N ALA A 196 -23.28 -60.74 48.95
CA ALA A 196 -22.90 -60.99 50.33
C ALA A 196 -24.00 -61.78 51.10
N GLU A 197 -25.27 -61.47 50.84
CA GLU A 197 -26.40 -62.22 51.42
C GLU A 197 -26.47 -63.65 50.88
N ALA A 198 -26.30 -63.84 49.56
CA ALA A 198 -26.27 -65.16 48.95
C ALA A 198 -25.11 -66.03 49.47
N GLU A 199 -23.93 -65.43 49.68
CA GLU A 199 -22.76 -66.12 50.24
C GLU A 199 -23.00 -66.55 51.69
N LYS A 200 -23.62 -65.70 52.51
CA LYS A 200 -24.05 -66.08 53.88
C LYS A 200 -25.02 -67.26 53.88
N LEU A 201 -26.05 -67.21 53.03
CA LEU A 201 -27.01 -68.31 52.89
C LEU A 201 -26.36 -69.62 52.41
N ALA A 202 -25.38 -69.52 51.52
CA ALA A 202 -24.62 -70.68 51.06
C ALA A 202 -23.75 -71.28 52.19
N ALA A 203 -23.12 -70.44 53.00
CA ALA A 203 -22.33 -70.85 54.15
C ALA A 203 -23.20 -71.55 55.23
N GLU A 204 -24.37 -71.00 55.55
CA GLU A 204 -25.32 -71.62 56.49
C GLU A 204 -25.80 -72.99 55.99
N ARG A 205 -26.11 -73.12 54.69
CA ARG A 205 -26.49 -74.41 54.09
C ARG A 205 -25.35 -75.42 54.12
N ALA A 206 -24.12 -74.99 53.88
CA ALA A 206 -22.94 -75.85 53.95
C ALA A 206 -22.70 -76.34 55.39
N GLU A 207 -22.90 -75.49 56.39
CA GLU A 207 -22.80 -75.87 57.80
C GLU A 207 -23.91 -76.86 58.21
N GLN A 208 -25.15 -76.62 57.77
CA GLN A 208 -26.26 -77.56 57.98
C GLN A 208 -26.01 -78.92 57.33
N ALA A 209 -25.46 -78.94 56.10
CA ALA A 209 -25.08 -80.17 55.42
C ALA A 209 -23.99 -80.93 56.16
N ARG A 210 -22.97 -80.22 56.69
CA ARG A 210 -21.90 -80.82 57.50
C ARG A 210 -22.44 -81.44 58.80
N LEU A 211 -23.33 -80.74 59.50
CA LEU A 211 -23.96 -81.26 60.72
C LEU A 211 -24.84 -82.49 60.44
N ALA A 212 -25.59 -82.48 59.34
CA ALA A 212 -26.39 -83.63 58.91
C ALA A 212 -25.52 -84.83 58.52
N GLU A 213 -24.37 -84.60 57.88
CA GLU A 213 -23.40 -85.64 57.57
C GLU A 213 -22.75 -86.22 58.85
N GLU A 214 -22.43 -85.37 59.82
CA GLU A 214 -21.88 -85.80 61.12
C GLU A 214 -22.90 -86.65 61.92
N GLU A 215 -24.19 -86.26 61.92
CA GLU A 215 -25.27 -87.05 62.51
C GLU A 215 -25.45 -88.40 61.78
N ALA A 216 -25.46 -88.40 60.44
CA ALA A 216 -25.56 -89.62 59.65
C ALA A 216 -24.37 -90.57 59.92
N GLN A 217 -23.15 -90.03 60.06
CA GLN A 217 -21.97 -90.79 60.42
C GLN A 217 -22.05 -91.36 61.84
N ARG A 218 -22.55 -90.59 62.82
CA ARG A 218 -22.82 -91.11 64.17
C ARG A 218 -23.85 -92.23 64.18
N GLN A 219 -24.90 -92.09 63.39
CA GLN A 219 -25.96 -93.09 63.29
C GLN A 219 -25.44 -94.37 62.62
N ALA A 220 -24.65 -94.24 61.56
CA ALA A 220 -23.94 -95.35 60.94
C ALA A 220 -22.94 -96.02 61.89
N GLN A 221 -22.24 -95.27 62.76
CA GLN A 221 -21.35 -95.85 63.76
C GLN A 221 -22.11 -96.66 64.82
N LEU A 222 -23.28 -96.18 65.27
CA LEU A 222 -24.15 -96.92 66.18
C LEU A 222 -24.69 -98.20 65.53
N GLU A 223 -25.09 -98.14 64.25
CA GLU A 223 -25.52 -99.31 63.47
C GLU A 223 -24.36 -100.31 63.27
N VAL A 224 -23.14 -99.83 63.00
CA VAL A 224 -21.95 -100.67 62.90
C VAL A 224 -21.60 -101.31 64.25
N GLU A 225 -21.77 -100.62 65.37
CA GLU A 225 -21.52 -101.16 66.71
C GLU A 225 -22.58 -102.22 67.10
N GLN A 226 -23.85 -101.99 66.77
CA GLN A 226 -24.93 -102.98 66.91
C GLN A 226 -24.70 -104.20 66.01
N ALA A 227 -24.33 -103.98 64.75
CA ALA A 227 -23.96 -105.04 63.82
C ALA A 227 -22.71 -105.79 64.29
N ARG A 228 -21.77 -105.15 64.99
CA ARG A 228 -20.59 -105.82 65.59
C ARG A 228 -20.98 -106.73 66.76
N GLN A 229 -21.96 -106.35 67.57
CA GLN A 229 -22.50 -107.20 68.64
C GLN A 229 -23.29 -108.39 68.09
N GLU A 230 -24.03 -108.21 66.99
CA GLU A 230 -24.69 -109.31 66.27
C GLU A 230 -23.67 -110.19 65.52
N ALA A 231 -22.63 -109.60 64.92
CA ALA A 231 -21.55 -110.32 64.27
C ALA A 231 -20.73 -111.16 65.25
N GLN A 232 -20.49 -110.70 66.48
CA GLN A 232 -19.85 -111.53 67.53
C GLN A 232 -20.70 -112.76 67.93
N ARG A 233 -22.04 -112.71 67.75
CA ARG A 233 -22.91 -113.88 67.90
C ARG A 233 -22.88 -114.78 66.66
N ALA A 234 -22.74 -114.20 65.47
CA ALA A 234 -22.67 -114.92 64.19
C ALA A 234 -21.26 -115.47 63.86
N GLU A 235 -20.19 -114.94 64.45
CA GLU A 235 -18.79 -115.38 64.27
C GLU A 235 -18.51 -116.71 64.99
N ALA A 236 -19.32 -117.05 66.00
CA ALA A 236 -19.40 -118.42 66.54
C ALA A 236 -20.04 -119.42 65.56
N GLU A 237 -20.88 -118.96 64.61
CA GLU A 237 -21.48 -119.78 63.54
C GLU A 237 -20.68 -119.76 62.23
N LYS A 238 -19.87 -118.72 61.98
CA LYS A 238 -19.14 -118.52 60.71
C LYS A 238 -17.79 -119.25 60.59
N LEU A 239 -17.29 -119.90 61.63
CA LEU A 239 -16.18 -120.87 61.48
C LEU A 239 -16.55 -122.09 60.61
N VAL A 240 -17.84 -122.24 60.26
CA VAL A 240 -18.37 -123.26 59.33
C VAL A 240 -18.53 -122.73 57.89
N ALA A 241 -18.58 -121.41 57.69
CA ALA A 241 -18.84 -120.79 56.39
C ALA A 241 -17.57 -120.30 55.65
N GLU A 242 -16.43 -120.27 56.32
CA GLU A 242 -15.12 -119.79 55.82
C GLU A 242 -14.54 -120.63 54.65
N ARG A 243 -15.18 -121.75 54.27
CA ARG A 243 -14.85 -122.50 53.04
C ARG A 243 -15.54 -122.00 51.77
N ALA A 244 -16.51 -121.09 51.86
CA ALA A 244 -17.30 -120.64 50.72
C ALA A 244 -16.80 -119.33 50.07
N GLU A 245 -15.84 -118.64 50.69
CA GLU A 245 -15.34 -117.35 50.23
C GLU A 245 -14.22 -117.44 49.17
N GLN A 246 -13.58 -118.60 48.98
CA GLN A 246 -12.46 -118.70 48.03
C GLN A 246 -12.87 -118.81 46.55
N ALA A 247 -14.16 -118.87 46.22
CA ALA A 247 -14.64 -119.11 44.86
C ALA A 247 -15.21 -117.88 44.12
N ARG A 248 -15.38 -116.73 44.79
CA ARG A 248 -16.19 -115.61 44.24
C ARG A 248 -15.40 -114.33 43.92
N LEU A 249 -14.12 -114.28 44.28
CA LEU A 249 -13.25 -113.11 44.09
C LEU A 249 -12.48 -113.10 42.75
N ALA A 250 -12.75 -114.03 41.84
CA ALA A 250 -12.11 -114.08 40.51
C ALA A 250 -12.98 -113.47 39.39
N GLU A 251 -14.23 -113.07 39.66
CA GLU A 251 -15.19 -112.63 38.63
C GLU A 251 -15.38 -111.09 38.57
N GLU A 252 -14.97 -110.35 39.60
CA GLU A 252 -15.25 -108.91 39.73
C GLU A 252 -14.16 -108.00 39.10
N GLU A 253 -12.95 -108.52 38.87
CA GLU A 253 -11.87 -107.78 38.19
C GLU A 253 -12.12 -107.60 36.68
N ALA A 254 -12.97 -108.42 36.06
CA ALA A 254 -13.27 -108.34 34.63
C ALA A 254 -14.30 -107.24 34.25
N GLN A 255 -15.11 -106.75 35.20
CA GLN A 255 -16.18 -105.79 34.92
C GLN A 255 -15.73 -104.32 35.00
N ARG A 256 -14.60 -104.04 35.67
CA ARG A 256 -14.09 -102.68 35.89
C ARG A 256 -13.39 -102.08 34.66
N GLN A 257 -12.88 -102.93 33.75
CA GLN A 257 -12.16 -102.49 32.55
C GLN A 257 -13.10 -101.99 31.44
N ALA A 258 -14.38 -102.43 31.40
CA ALA A 258 -15.33 -102.08 30.35
C ALA A 258 -16.05 -100.73 30.56
N GLN A 259 -16.01 -100.15 31.77
CA GLN A 259 -16.70 -98.89 32.07
C GLN A 259 -15.86 -97.64 31.79
N LEU A 260 -14.52 -97.75 31.80
CA LEU A 260 -13.62 -96.63 31.56
C LEU A 260 -13.56 -96.18 30.08
N GLU A 261 -13.84 -97.08 29.12
CA GLU A 261 -13.82 -96.74 27.69
C GLU A 261 -15.12 -96.08 27.19
N ALA A 262 -16.24 -96.24 27.91
CA ALA A 262 -17.54 -95.65 27.53
C ALA A 262 -17.71 -94.18 27.94
N GLU A 263 -16.92 -93.71 28.91
CA GLU A 263 -17.00 -92.34 29.45
C GLU A 263 -16.15 -91.35 28.64
N GLN A 264 -15.03 -91.79 28.05
CA GLN A 264 -14.17 -90.95 27.20
C GLN A 264 -14.84 -90.57 25.86
N ALA A 265 -15.67 -91.45 25.28
CA ALA A 265 -16.38 -91.17 24.02
C ALA A 265 -17.53 -90.14 24.16
N ARG A 266 -18.06 -89.91 25.38
CA ARG A 266 -19.14 -88.93 25.62
C ARG A 266 -18.62 -87.50 25.81
N GLN A 267 -17.38 -87.33 26.26
CA GLN A 267 -16.78 -86.00 26.50
C GLN A 267 -16.26 -85.32 25.22
N GLU A 268 -15.86 -86.10 24.19
CA GLU A 268 -15.46 -85.54 22.88
C GLU A 268 -16.65 -85.05 22.04
N ALA A 269 -17.82 -85.69 22.15
CA ALA A 269 -19.03 -85.27 21.44
C ALA A 269 -19.61 -83.93 21.94
N GLN A 270 -19.46 -83.61 23.23
CA GLN A 270 -19.98 -82.37 23.84
C GLN A 270 -19.11 -81.13 23.52
N ARG A 271 -17.81 -81.31 23.23
CA ARG A 271 -16.91 -80.20 22.85
C ARG A 271 -17.13 -79.73 21.40
N ALA A 272 -17.47 -80.64 20.48
CA ALA A 272 -17.73 -80.31 19.08
C ALA A 272 -19.07 -79.55 18.85
N GLU A 273 -20.05 -79.73 19.74
CA GLU A 273 -21.34 -79.03 19.68
C GLU A 273 -21.26 -77.60 20.23
N ALA A 274 -20.44 -77.37 21.27
CA ALA A 274 -20.20 -76.06 21.86
C ALA A 274 -19.42 -75.10 20.92
N GLU A 275 -18.52 -75.64 20.09
CA GLU A 275 -17.75 -74.86 19.11
C GLU A 275 -18.61 -74.40 17.92
N ARG A 276 -19.61 -75.20 17.53
CA ARG A 276 -20.54 -74.87 16.42
C ARG A 276 -21.52 -73.75 16.78
N LEU A 277 -21.98 -73.70 18.04
CA LEU A 277 -22.87 -72.65 18.57
C LEU A 277 -22.15 -71.32 18.84
N ALA A 278 -20.83 -71.34 19.04
CA ALA A 278 -20.02 -70.13 19.21
C ALA A 278 -19.70 -69.44 17.86
N ALA A 279 -19.52 -70.21 16.78
CA ALA A 279 -19.30 -69.68 15.43
C ALA A 279 -20.56 -69.01 14.83
N GLU A 280 -21.75 -69.56 15.13
CA GLU A 280 -23.03 -69.03 14.63
C GLU A 280 -23.41 -67.68 15.28
N ARG A 281 -23.05 -67.48 16.57
CA ARG A 281 -23.22 -66.18 17.25
C ARG A 281 -22.24 -65.10 16.76
N ALA A 282 -21.01 -65.47 16.40
CA ALA A 282 -20.02 -64.52 15.87
C ALA A 282 -20.37 -64.02 14.46
N GLU A 283 -21.07 -64.82 13.66
CA GLU A 283 -21.58 -64.42 12.34
C GLU A 283 -22.80 -63.49 12.44
N GLN A 284 -23.69 -63.69 13.42
CA GLN A 284 -24.83 -62.81 13.67
C GLN A 284 -24.43 -61.41 14.18
N THR A 285 -23.38 -61.31 15.02
CA THR A 285 -22.88 -60.00 15.51
C THR A 285 -22.27 -59.16 14.39
N ARG A 286 -21.57 -59.80 13.44
CA ARG A 286 -20.93 -59.13 12.29
C ARG A 286 -21.94 -58.59 11.28
N LEU A 287 -23.06 -59.30 11.06
CA LEU A 287 -24.15 -58.84 10.20
C LEU A 287 -24.95 -57.68 10.81
N ALA A 288 -25.10 -57.66 12.14
CA ALA A 288 -25.75 -56.55 12.86
C ALA A 288 -24.90 -55.26 12.89
N GLU A 289 -23.57 -55.38 12.99
CA GLU A 289 -22.65 -54.23 12.89
C GLU A 289 -22.60 -53.64 11.48
N GLU A 290 -22.72 -54.47 10.44
CA GLU A 290 -22.75 -54.03 9.04
C GLU A 290 -24.05 -53.31 8.67
N GLU A 291 -25.20 -53.74 9.22
CA GLU A 291 -26.49 -53.01 9.12
C GLU A 291 -26.48 -51.69 9.89
N ALA A 292 -25.91 -51.66 11.09
CA ALA A 292 -25.79 -50.42 11.88
C ALA A 292 -24.90 -49.37 11.19
N GLN A 293 -23.82 -49.79 10.53
CA GLN A 293 -22.98 -48.88 9.72
C GLN A 293 -23.68 -48.38 8.46
N ARG A 294 -24.51 -49.21 7.81
CA ARG A 294 -25.32 -48.80 6.65
C ARG A 294 -26.41 -47.81 7.03
N GLN A 295 -27.06 -48.01 8.17
CA GLN A 295 -28.07 -47.10 8.71
C GLN A 295 -27.46 -45.73 9.07
N ALA A 296 -26.29 -45.71 9.71
CA ALA A 296 -25.58 -44.48 10.03
C ALA A 296 -25.07 -43.71 8.79
N GLN A 297 -24.71 -44.42 7.70
CA GLN A 297 -24.36 -43.79 6.43
C GLN A 297 -25.58 -43.17 5.72
N LEU A 298 -26.73 -43.84 5.77
CA LEU A 298 -27.98 -43.32 5.20
C LEU A 298 -28.50 -42.09 5.97
N GLU A 299 -28.41 -42.09 7.30
CA GLU A 299 -28.79 -40.94 8.14
C GLU A 299 -27.83 -39.74 7.94
N ALA A 300 -26.52 -39.99 7.78
CA ALA A 300 -25.54 -38.95 7.46
C ALA A 300 -25.72 -38.37 6.04
N GLU A 301 -26.17 -39.18 5.07
CA GLU A 301 -26.48 -38.74 3.71
C GLU A 301 -27.81 -37.96 3.65
N GLN A 302 -28.83 -38.37 4.42
CA GLN A 302 -30.07 -37.60 4.57
C GLN A 302 -29.85 -36.25 5.26
N ALA A 303 -29.04 -36.20 6.33
CA ALA A 303 -28.68 -34.93 6.99
C ALA A 303 -27.88 -34.00 6.07
N ARG A 304 -27.08 -34.55 5.15
CA ARG A 304 -26.37 -33.78 4.11
C ARG A 304 -27.33 -33.23 3.07
N GLN A 305 -28.33 -34.01 2.64
CA GLN A 305 -29.33 -33.58 1.67
C GLN A 305 -30.31 -32.54 2.25
N GLU A 306 -30.66 -32.64 3.54
CA GLU A 306 -31.45 -31.63 4.25
C GLU A 306 -30.67 -30.32 4.44
N ALA A 307 -29.37 -30.40 4.78
CA ALA A 307 -28.49 -29.23 4.84
C ALA A 307 -28.28 -28.57 3.46
N GLU A 308 -28.14 -29.35 2.38
CA GLU A 308 -28.06 -28.82 1.01
C GLU A 308 -29.39 -28.19 0.54
N ALA A 309 -30.53 -28.69 1.04
CA ALA A 309 -31.85 -28.13 0.75
C ALA A 309 -32.11 -26.80 1.51
N GLU A 310 -31.67 -26.69 2.76
CA GLU A 310 -31.71 -25.42 3.52
C GLU A 310 -30.74 -24.38 2.97
N GLU A 311 -29.55 -24.80 2.50
CA GLU A 311 -28.57 -23.93 1.84
C GLU A 311 -29.12 -23.39 0.51
N LYS A 312 -29.76 -24.26 -0.31
CA LYS A 312 -30.44 -23.83 -1.55
C LYS A 312 -31.65 -22.92 -1.29
N ALA A 313 -32.36 -23.10 -0.17
CA ALA A 313 -33.45 -22.22 0.23
C ALA A 313 -32.95 -20.83 0.66
N ARG A 314 -31.79 -20.74 1.35
CA ARG A 314 -31.15 -19.44 1.67
C ARG A 314 -30.59 -18.73 0.44
N ILE A 315 -30.02 -19.46 -0.51
CA ILE A 315 -29.52 -18.88 -1.78
C ILE A 315 -30.67 -18.36 -2.64
N ALA A 316 -31.83 -19.04 -2.65
CA ALA A 316 -33.03 -18.56 -3.33
C ALA A 316 -33.65 -17.33 -2.65
N GLN A 317 -33.58 -17.23 -1.32
CA GLN A 317 -34.08 -16.07 -0.57
C GLN A 317 -33.14 -14.84 -0.73
N ALA A 318 -31.82 -15.07 -0.83
CA ALA A 318 -30.84 -14.02 -1.13
C ALA A 318 -30.85 -13.56 -2.60
N GLN A 319 -31.30 -14.42 -3.53
CA GLN A 319 -31.52 -14.04 -4.94
C GLN A 319 -32.80 -13.22 -5.14
N ALA A 320 -33.83 -13.43 -4.32
CA ALA A 320 -35.08 -12.65 -4.39
C ALA A 320 -34.93 -11.20 -3.87
N GLU A 321 -33.99 -10.93 -2.95
CA GLU A 321 -33.67 -9.56 -2.50
C GLU A 321 -32.68 -8.83 -3.44
N ALA A 322 -32.05 -9.54 -4.36
CA ALA A 322 -31.14 -8.96 -5.36
C ALA A 322 -31.85 -8.52 -6.66
N GLU A 323 -33.12 -8.87 -6.86
CA GLU A 323 -33.87 -8.54 -8.08
C GLU A 323 -34.57 -7.17 -8.05
N ASP A 324 -34.55 -6.42 -6.94
CA ASP A 324 -35.18 -5.09 -6.84
C ASP A 324 -34.20 -3.90 -7.00
N ILE A 325 -32.94 -4.18 -7.37
CA ILE A 325 -31.94 -3.16 -7.79
C ILE A 325 -31.37 -3.49 -9.18
N VAL A 326 -32.23 -3.87 -10.12
CA VAL A 326 -31.84 -4.00 -11.55
C VAL A 326 -32.74 -3.19 -12.48
N ALA A 327 -33.86 -2.65 -12.00
CA ALA A 327 -34.70 -1.73 -12.78
C ALA A 327 -34.28 -0.27 -12.56
N LEU A 328 -33.13 0.15 -13.11
CA LEU A 328 -32.82 1.52 -13.58
C LEU A 328 -31.33 1.63 -13.97
N ARG A 329 -30.97 1.16 -15.17
CA ARG A 329 -29.87 1.76 -15.96
C ARG A 329 -29.87 1.26 -17.40
N GLU A 330 -30.69 1.91 -18.22
CA GLU A 330 -30.25 2.33 -19.54
C GLU A 330 -29.87 3.81 -19.46
N GLU A 331 -28.87 4.17 -20.24
CA GLU A 331 -28.33 5.51 -20.51
C GLU A 331 -27.06 6.00 -19.76
N VAL A 332 -26.12 6.35 -20.64
CA VAL A 332 -24.94 7.20 -20.51
C VAL A 332 -23.67 6.57 -19.94
N LEU A 333 -22.89 5.95 -20.83
CA LEU A 333 -21.43 6.01 -20.79
C LEU A 333 -20.87 6.30 -22.19
N VAL A 334 -20.80 7.59 -22.51
CA VAL A 334 -19.77 8.14 -23.41
C VAL A 334 -19.05 9.20 -22.59
N ASP A 335 -17.88 8.89 -22.02
CA ASP A 335 -16.74 9.79 -22.14
C ASP A 335 -15.40 9.14 -21.72
N LYS A 336 -14.45 9.34 -22.63
CA LYS A 336 -12.98 9.33 -22.64
C LYS A 336 -12.13 8.56 -21.61
N PRO A 337 -11.05 7.90 -22.06
CA PRO A 337 -10.01 7.39 -21.18
C PRO A 337 -9.21 8.57 -20.59
N VAL A 338 -9.10 8.61 -19.26
CA VAL A 338 -8.10 9.45 -18.59
C VAL A 338 -6.75 8.78 -18.80
N GLU A 339 -5.96 9.37 -19.69
CA GLU A 339 -4.56 9.07 -19.89
C GLU A 339 -3.80 9.40 -18.60
N GLN A 340 -3.40 8.36 -17.86
CA GLN A 340 -2.42 8.52 -16.79
C GLN A 340 -1.13 9.04 -17.41
N GLU A 341 -0.78 10.28 -17.11
CA GLU A 341 0.52 10.85 -17.44
C GLU A 341 1.61 9.90 -16.93
N ARG A 342 2.35 9.30 -17.85
CA ARG A 342 3.58 8.58 -17.51
C ARG A 342 4.56 9.62 -16.97
N PRO A 343 5.01 9.55 -15.70
CA PRO A 343 6.10 10.39 -15.27
C PRO A 343 7.33 10.07 -16.13
N LYS A 344 8.11 11.10 -16.45
CA LYS A 344 9.42 10.95 -17.11
C LYS A 344 10.20 9.86 -16.39
N LYS A 345 10.93 9.01 -17.13
CA LYS A 345 11.73 7.90 -16.57
C LYS A 345 12.81 8.46 -15.62
N GLU A 346 12.43 8.71 -14.39
CA GLU A 346 13.36 8.92 -13.28
C GLU A 346 14.18 7.63 -13.13
N GLY A 347 15.49 7.79 -12.98
CA GLY A 347 16.42 6.68 -12.82
C GLY A 347 16.08 5.83 -11.60
N PHE A 348 16.39 4.53 -11.69
CA PHE A 348 16.17 3.52 -10.64
C PHE A 348 16.57 4.00 -9.23
N PHE A 349 17.77 4.54 -9.11
CA PHE A 349 18.34 5.04 -7.85
C PHE A 349 17.60 6.28 -7.32
N SER A 350 17.12 7.15 -8.22
CA SER A 350 16.38 8.36 -7.83
C SER A 350 15.06 8.03 -7.12
N ARG A 351 14.37 6.97 -7.56
CA ARG A 351 13.13 6.51 -6.91
C ARG A 351 13.39 5.87 -5.55
N LEU A 352 14.46 5.09 -5.42
CA LEU A 352 14.86 4.53 -4.12
C LEU A 352 15.21 5.66 -3.14
N LYS A 353 15.99 6.66 -3.57
CA LYS A 353 16.30 7.86 -2.77
C LYS A 353 15.03 8.61 -2.34
N LYS A 354 14.07 8.79 -3.25
CA LYS A 354 12.77 9.42 -2.97
C LYS A 354 11.93 8.61 -2.00
N GLY A 355 11.84 7.30 -2.21
CA GLY A 355 11.14 6.35 -1.34
C GLY A 355 11.80 6.13 0.02
N LEU A 356 13.02 6.61 0.24
CA LEU A 356 13.65 6.59 1.57
C LEU A 356 13.77 7.98 2.18
N LEU A 357 13.19 9.02 1.57
CA LEU A 357 13.40 10.42 1.95
C LEU A 357 13.16 10.65 3.45
N LYS A 358 12.01 10.21 3.97
CA LYS A 358 11.65 10.37 5.39
C LYS A 358 12.58 9.60 6.33
N THR A 359 12.95 8.36 5.97
CA THR A 359 13.87 7.54 6.78
C THR A 359 15.29 8.11 6.76
N ARG A 360 15.73 8.64 5.62
CA ARG A 360 17.05 9.28 5.45
C ARG A 360 17.22 10.53 6.29
N GLN A 361 16.14 11.31 6.48
CA GLN A 361 16.16 12.48 7.36
C GLN A 361 16.51 12.13 8.81
N ASN A 362 16.10 10.95 9.29
CA ASN A 362 16.39 10.50 10.67
C ASN A 362 17.68 9.68 10.78
N LEU A 363 17.97 8.83 9.79
CA LEU A 363 19.18 8.01 9.76
C LEU A 363 20.27 8.70 8.92
N GLY A 364 20.32 8.45 7.62
CA GLY A 364 21.52 8.76 6.82
C GLY A 364 21.96 10.22 6.78
N SER A 365 21.15 11.14 6.25
CA SER A 365 21.54 12.57 6.22
C SER A 365 21.37 13.24 7.58
N GLY A 366 20.47 12.74 8.43
CA GLY A 366 20.29 13.19 9.81
C GLY A 366 21.57 13.07 10.65
N PHE A 367 22.27 11.94 10.53
CA PHE A 367 23.52 11.69 11.25
C PHE A 367 24.66 12.65 10.86
N MET A 368 24.72 13.15 9.62
CA MET A 368 25.74 14.13 9.23
C MET A 368 25.64 15.43 10.05
N GLY A 369 24.42 15.84 10.42
CA GLY A 369 24.21 16.99 11.31
C GLY A 369 24.72 16.73 12.72
N LEU A 370 24.54 15.49 13.21
CA LEU A 370 25.00 15.05 14.52
C LEU A 370 26.52 15.11 14.66
N PHE A 371 27.24 14.63 13.63
CA PHE A 371 28.70 14.55 13.64
C PHE A 371 29.41 15.88 13.33
N ARG A 372 28.71 16.93 12.89
CA ARG A 372 29.34 18.17 12.43
C ARG A 372 29.87 19.01 13.60
N GLY A 373 31.19 19.06 13.75
CA GLY A 373 31.88 19.92 14.73
C GLY A 373 31.83 19.43 16.18
N LYS A 374 31.27 18.23 16.43
CA LYS A 374 31.30 17.57 17.75
C LYS A 374 32.58 16.75 17.92
N LYS A 375 33.04 16.63 19.16
CA LYS A 375 34.12 15.71 19.51
C LYS A 375 33.53 14.30 19.65
N ILE A 376 34.38 13.29 19.46
CA ILE A 376 34.00 11.91 19.72
C ILE A 376 34.15 11.67 21.23
N ASP A 377 33.04 11.75 21.95
CA ASP A 377 32.91 11.52 23.39
C ASP A 377 31.66 10.67 23.68
N ASP A 378 31.44 10.34 24.95
CA ASP A 378 30.33 9.48 25.37
C ASP A 378 28.96 10.14 25.06
N GLU A 379 28.86 11.47 25.15
CA GLU A 379 27.65 12.24 24.82
C GLU A 379 27.26 12.07 23.35
N LEU A 380 28.22 12.09 22.42
CA LEU A 380 27.95 11.80 21.01
C LEU A 380 27.39 10.39 20.78
N PHE A 381 27.89 9.39 21.51
CA PHE A 381 27.41 8.00 21.36
C PHE A 381 26.00 7.81 21.95
N GLU A 382 25.69 8.48 23.06
CA GLU A 382 24.34 8.51 23.65
C GLU A 382 23.33 9.14 22.68
N GLU A 383 23.67 10.28 22.07
CA GLU A 383 22.81 10.92 21.06
C GLU A 383 22.63 10.04 19.81
N LEU A 384 23.70 9.37 19.35
CA LEU A 384 23.63 8.45 18.21
C LEU A 384 22.72 7.24 18.53
N GLU A 385 22.84 6.69 19.74
CA GLU A 385 21.97 5.62 20.24
C GLU A 385 20.50 6.06 20.23
N GLU A 386 20.20 7.24 20.77
CA GLU A 386 18.85 7.80 20.77
C GLU A 386 18.27 7.91 19.35
N GLN A 387 19.04 8.45 18.40
CA GLN A 387 18.60 8.60 17.01
C GLN A 387 18.34 7.25 16.32
N LEU A 388 19.20 6.25 16.55
CA LEU A 388 19.00 4.88 16.03
C LEU A 388 17.72 4.24 16.58
N LEU A 389 17.41 4.47 17.87
CA LEU A 389 16.18 4.00 18.49
C LEU A 389 14.94 4.72 17.94
N ILE A 390 14.97 6.04 17.77
CA ILE A 390 13.89 6.84 17.16
C ILE A 390 13.58 6.34 15.74
N ALA A 391 14.60 5.94 14.99
CA ALA A 391 14.46 5.38 13.65
C ALA A 391 13.98 3.91 13.62
N ASP A 392 13.63 3.31 14.77
CA ASP A 392 13.15 1.93 14.91
C ASP A 392 14.20 0.84 14.56
N VAL A 393 15.51 1.11 14.72
CA VAL A 393 16.59 0.09 14.55
C VAL A 393 16.52 -1.01 15.61
N GLY A 394 15.96 -0.70 16.79
CA GLY A 394 15.74 -1.63 17.89
C GLY A 394 16.95 -1.75 18.82
N MET A 395 16.66 -2.00 20.11
CA MET A 395 17.64 -1.96 21.21
C MET A 395 18.88 -2.82 20.94
N ASP A 396 18.68 -4.12 20.69
CA ASP A 396 19.80 -5.07 20.56
C ASP A 396 20.73 -4.71 19.39
N THR A 397 20.16 -4.33 18.24
CA THR A 397 20.91 -3.96 17.05
C THR A 397 21.60 -2.61 17.22
N THR A 398 20.93 -1.63 17.83
CA THR A 398 21.54 -0.34 18.18
C THR A 398 22.73 -0.54 19.12
N SER A 399 22.57 -1.29 20.22
CA SER A 399 23.67 -1.55 21.15
C SER A 399 24.84 -2.27 20.48
N LYS A 400 24.58 -3.18 19.53
CA LYS A 400 25.66 -3.80 18.73
C LYS A 400 26.41 -2.77 17.88
N ILE A 401 25.68 -1.90 17.18
CA ILE A 401 26.27 -0.84 16.34
C ILE A 401 27.12 0.10 17.20
N ILE A 402 26.57 0.61 18.32
CA ILE A 402 27.26 1.52 19.23
C ILE A 402 28.51 0.87 19.81
N ASN A 403 28.40 -0.36 20.34
CA ASN A 403 29.56 -1.07 20.89
C ASN A 403 30.66 -1.29 19.84
N SER A 404 30.29 -1.61 18.60
CA SER A 404 31.26 -1.75 17.51
C SER A 404 31.95 -0.41 17.22
N LEU A 405 31.19 0.68 17.11
CA LEU A 405 31.75 2.01 16.86
C LEU A 405 32.67 2.49 17.98
N THR A 406 32.30 2.30 19.25
CA THR A 406 33.11 2.67 20.42
C THR A 406 34.42 1.89 20.47
N GLN A 407 34.38 0.59 20.15
CA GLN A 407 35.60 -0.23 20.07
C GLN A 407 36.56 0.25 18.97
N HIS A 408 36.04 0.70 17.83
CA HIS A 408 36.86 1.24 16.75
C HIS A 408 37.39 2.66 17.05
N ALA A 409 36.60 3.50 17.71
CA ALA A 409 37.02 4.84 18.11
C ALA A 409 38.16 4.81 19.15
N SER A 410 38.09 3.90 20.13
CA SER A 410 39.12 3.75 21.17
C SER A 410 40.47 3.23 20.67
N ARG A 411 40.50 2.53 19.52
CA ARG A 411 41.73 1.94 18.93
C ARG A 411 42.63 2.91 18.17
N LYS A 412 42.34 4.22 18.20
CA LYS A 412 43.10 5.35 17.59
C LYS A 412 42.95 5.53 16.07
N ASP A 413 42.06 4.81 15.40
CA ASP A 413 41.86 4.92 13.95
C ASP A 413 40.89 6.04 13.53
N LEU A 414 40.02 6.51 14.44
CA LEU A 414 39.03 7.55 14.14
C LEU A 414 39.40 8.85 14.88
N LYS A 415 40.05 9.78 14.17
CA LYS A 415 40.41 11.11 14.72
C LYS A 415 39.38 12.20 14.41
N ASP A 416 38.38 11.89 13.59
CA ASP A 416 37.41 12.87 13.08
C ASP A 416 36.01 12.25 12.96
N ALA A 417 34.99 13.06 13.23
CA ALA A 417 33.59 12.65 13.26
C ALA A 417 33.08 12.22 11.86
N GLU A 418 33.66 12.75 10.78
CA GLU A 418 33.38 12.28 9.41
C GLU A 418 33.82 10.82 9.18
N SER A 419 34.92 10.38 9.82
CA SER A 419 35.39 9.00 9.72
C SER A 419 34.44 8.04 10.47
N LEU A 420 33.86 8.49 11.59
CA LEU A 420 32.87 7.73 12.36
C LEU A 420 31.58 7.53 11.56
N TYR A 421 31.15 8.52 10.78
CA TYR A 421 30.03 8.40 9.84
C TYR A 421 30.29 7.34 8.76
N GLY A 422 31.51 7.32 8.19
CA GLY A 422 31.93 6.28 7.25
C GLY A 422 31.89 4.88 7.86
N LYS A 423 32.31 4.75 9.13
CA LYS A 423 32.27 3.48 9.85
C LYS A 423 30.85 3.04 10.19
N LEU A 424 29.98 3.95 10.61
CA LEU A 424 28.56 3.66 10.83
C LEU A 424 27.90 3.10 9.56
N ARG A 425 28.18 3.71 8.39
CA ARG A 425 27.70 3.22 7.10
C ARG A 425 28.17 1.79 6.81
N GLU A 426 29.44 1.50 7.09
CA GLU A 426 30.03 0.16 6.93
C GLU A 426 29.34 -0.86 7.84
N GLU A 427 29.23 -0.57 9.14
CA GLU A 427 28.61 -1.49 10.12
C GLU A 427 27.14 -1.79 9.78
N MET A 428 26.37 -0.77 9.38
CA MET A 428 24.98 -0.95 8.94
C MET A 428 24.90 -1.73 7.63
N GLY A 429 25.84 -1.53 6.71
CA GLY A 429 25.95 -2.31 5.48
C GLY A 429 26.28 -3.78 5.73
N ASP A 430 27.19 -4.07 6.65
CA ASP A 430 27.57 -5.43 7.04
C ASP A 430 26.41 -6.23 7.63
N ILE A 431 25.50 -5.57 8.35
CA ILE A 431 24.26 -6.18 8.83
C ILE A 431 23.39 -6.62 7.64
N LEU A 432 23.18 -5.73 6.66
CA LEU A 432 22.31 -5.98 5.51
C LEU A 432 22.91 -6.96 4.49
N ASN A 433 24.23 -6.95 4.31
CA ASN A 433 24.92 -7.86 3.38
C ASN A 433 24.74 -9.34 3.75
N LYS A 434 24.49 -9.66 5.02
CA LYS A 434 24.21 -11.04 5.47
C LYS A 434 22.89 -11.58 4.93
N VAL A 435 21.95 -10.69 4.60
CA VAL A 435 20.59 -11.02 4.15
C VAL A 435 20.32 -10.61 2.69
N ASP A 436 21.31 -10.05 1.98
CA ASP A 436 21.23 -9.81 0.53
C ASP A 436 21.39 -11.13 -0.23
N LYS A 437 20.26 -11.80 -0.44
CA LYS A 437 20.17 -12.97 -1.32
C LYS A 437 18.91 -12.83 -2.18
N PRO A 438 19.03 -12.46 -3.46
CA PRO A 438 17.90 -12.42 -4.38
C PRO A 438 17.21 -13.78 -4.46
N LEU A 439 15.91 -13.76 -4.76
CA LEU A 439 15.15 -14.99 -4.94
C LEU A 439 15.57 -15.66 -6.25
N ASN A 440 15.99 -16.93 -6.18
CA ASN A 440 16.27 -17.75 -7.35
C ASN A 440 15.10 -18.72 -7.60
N ILE A 441 14.45 -18.57 -8.74
CA ILE A 441 13.29 -19.38 -9.14
C ILE A 441 13.62 -20.51 -10.13
N GLU A 442 14.91 -20.75 -10.40
CA GLU A 442 15.35 -21.77 -11.36
C GLU A 442 15.31 -23.20 -10.80
N GLY A 443 15.22 -24.19 -11.69
CA GLY A 443 15.34 -25.61 -11.33
C GLY A 443 14.05 -26.29 -10.86
N LYS A 444 12.94 -25.55 -10.73
CA LYS A 444 11.63 -26.07 -10.31
C LYS A 444 10.53 -25.59 -11.24
N LYS A 445 9.50 -26.42 -11.45
CA LYS A 445 8.40 -26.12 -12.37
C LYS A 445 7.11 -26.84 -11.93
N PRO A 446 6.21 -26.16 -11.18
CA PRO A 446 6.27 -24.75 -10.80
C PRO A 446 7.22 -24.48 -9.63
N PHE A 447 7.85 -23.31 -9.62
CA PHE A 447 8.41 -22.72 -8.40
C PHE A 447 7.24 -22.15 -7.57
N VAL A 448 7.10 -22.60 -6.32
CA VAL A 448 5.91 -22.31 -5.48
C VAL A 448 6.29 -21.30 -4.39
N ILE A 449 5.69 -20.12 -4.45
CA ILE A 449 5.84 -19.03 -3.47
C ILE A 449 4.57 -18.97 -2.61
N LEU A 450 4.71 -19.24 -1.31
CA LEU A 450 3.66 -19.04 -0.32
C LEU A 450 3.82 -17.67 0.34
N MET A 451 2.88 -16.77 0.09
CA MET A 451 2.89 -15.42 0.65
C MET A 451 2.18 -15.40 1.99
N VAL A 452 2.87 -14.97 3.04
CA VAL A 452 2.31 -14.89 4.40
C VAL A 452 2.47 -13.48 4.97
N GLY A 453 1.73 -13.18 6.03
CA GLY A 453 1.76 -11.88 6.72
C GLY A 453 0.38 -11.38 7.11
N VAL A 454 0.34 -10.30 7.88
CA VAL A 454 -0.93 -9.80 8.43
C VAL A 454 -1.73 -8.99 7.40
N ASN A 455 -2.97 -8.62 7.71
CA ASN A 455 -3.78 -7.79 6.83
C ASN A 455 -3.20 -6.38 6.71
N GLY A 456 -3.36 -5.76 5.54
CA GLY A 456 -2.95 -4.36 5.31
C GLY A 456 -1.45 -4.13 5.07
N VAL A 457 -0.59 -5.16 5.21
CA VAL A 457 0.87 -5.04 4.92
C VAL A 457 1.23 -5.11 3.44
N GLY A 458 0.24 -5.19 2.54
CA GLY A 458 0.48 -5.19 1.10
C GLY A 458 0.79 -6.56 0.47
N LYS A 459 0.35 -7.68 1.06
CA LYS A 459 0.52 -9.04 0.48
C LYS A 459 -0.03 -9.16 -0.95
N THR A 460 -1.34 -8.96 -1.14
CA THR A 460 -2.02 -9.10 -2.44
C THR A 460 -1.45 -8.12 -3.48
N THR A 461 -1.10 -6.89 -3.05
CA THR A 461 -0.39 -5.93 -3.91
C THR A 461 0.99 -6.46 -4.33
N THR A 462 1.76 -7.02 -3.39
CA THR A 462 3.08 -7.62 -3.67
C THR A 462 2.95 -8.81 -4.63
N ILE A 463 1.91 -9.64 -4.48
CA ILE A 463 1.60 -10.73 -5.42
C ILE A 463 1.40 -10.19 -6.83
N GLY A 464 0.56 -9.18 -7.00
CA GLY A 464 0.32 -8.56 -8.30
C GLY A 464 1.59 -8.01 -8.95
N LYS A 465 2.44 -7.35 -8.16
CA LYS A 465 3.74 -6.81 -8.63
C LYS A 465 4.73 -7.92 -9.02
N LEU A 466 4.90 -8.95 -8.20
CA LEU A 466 5.75 -10.11 -8.50
C LEU A 466 5.27 -10.86 -9.74
N ALA A 467 3.96 -11.09 -9.85
CA ALA A 467 3.37 -11.76 -10.99
C ALA A 467 3.65 -11.01 -12.30
N ARG A 468 3.54 -9.68 -12.28
CA ARG A 468 3.88 -8.83 -13.42
C ARG A 468 5.37 -8.82 -13.73
N GLN A 469 6.22 -8.83 -12.71
CA GLN A 469 7.67 -8.90 -12.87
C GLN A 469 8.08 -10.19 -13.58
N TYR A 470 7.63 -11.36 -13.10
CA TYR A 470 7.95 -12.64 -13.72
C TYR A 470 7.36 -12.78 -15.13
N GLN A 471 6.17 -12.24 -15.39
CA GLN A 471 5.65 -12.13 -16.75
C GLN A 471 6.57 -11.31 -17.66
N ALA A 472 7.09 -10.18 -17.17
CA ALA A 472 8.00 -9.33 -17.94
C ALA A 472 9.35 -10.02 -18.21
N GLU A 473 9.76 -10.94 -17.34
CA GLU A 473 10.90 -11.84 -17.52
C GLU A 473 10.58 -13.05 -18.45
N GLY A 474 9.36 -13.13 -18.99
CA GLY A 474 8.93 -14.18 -19.92
C GLY A 474 8.51 -15.49 -19.25
N LYS A 475 8.32 -15.50 -17.92
CA LYS A 475 7.86 -16.67 -17.17
C LYS A 475 6.34 -16.77 -17.19
N SER A 476 5.82 -17.98 -17.29
CA SER A 476 4.40 -18.26 -17.06
C SER A 476 4.09 -18.26 -15.56
N VAL A 477 3.04 -17.53 -15.18
CA VAL A 477 2.64 -17.34 -13.77
C VAL A 477 1.22 -17.85 -13.57
N MET A 478 0.95 -18.42 -12.40
CA MET A 478 -0.40 -18.74 -11.91
C MET A 478 -0.55 -18.21 -10.48
N LEU A 479 -1.76 -17.78 -10.12
CA LEU A 479 -2.09 -17.30 -8.78
C LEU A 479 -3.04 -18.27 -8.09
N ALA A 480 -2.90 -18.44 -6.78
CA ALA A 480 -3.85 -19.16 -5.94
C ALA A 480 -4.48 -18.22 -4.90
N ALA A 481 -5.81 -18.12 -4.90
CA ALA A 481 -6.56 -17.26 -3.98
C ALA A 481 -6.83 -17.98 -2.65
N GLY A 482 -5.79 -18.13 -1.82
CA GLY A 482 -5.88 -18.81 -0.52
C GLY A 482 -6.40 -17.95 0.64
N ASP A 483 -6.61 -16.62 0.47
CA ASP A 483 -7.39 -15.81 1.44
C ASP A 483 -8.90 -16.03 1.22
N THR A 484 -9.37 -17.25 1.44
CA THR A 484 -10.76 -17.67 1.14
C THR A 484 -11.78 -17.06 2.08
N PHE A 485 -11.35 -16.55 3.24
CA PHE A 485 -12.24 -15.94 4.24
C PHE A 485 -12.71 -14.54 3.82
N ARG A 486 -11.93 -13.83 3.00
CA ARG A 486 -12.26 -12.49 2.52
C ARG A 486 -12.67 -12.55 1.06
N ALA A 487 -13.98 -12.52 0.79
CA ALA A 487 -14.52 -12.48 -0.58
C ALA A 487 -13.84 -11.39 -1.44
N ALA A 488 -13.68 -10.18 -0.89
CA ALA A 488 -13.00 -9.08 -1.56
C ALA A 488 -11.50 -9.34 -1.85
N ALA A 489 -10.81 -10.18 -1.07
CA ALA A 489 -9.41 -10.54 -1.34
C ALA A 489 -9.31 -11.51 -2.53
N VAL A 490 -10.23 -12.49 -2.61
CA VAL A 490 -10.35 -13.39 -3.76
C VAL A 490 -10.67 -12.58 -5.02
N GLU A 491 -11.68 -11.71 -4.96
CA GLU A 491 -12.07 -10.84 -6.07
C GLU A 491 -10.93 -9.91 -6.50
N GLN A 492 -10.24 -9.28 -5.55
CA GLN A 492 -9.09 -8.41 -5.83
C GLN A 492 -7.99 -9.18 -6.59
N LEU A 493 -7.68 -10.42 -6.17
CA LEU A 493 -6.68 -11.24 -6.85
C LEU A 493 -7.15 -11.68 -8.23
N GLN A 494 -8.43 -11.99 -8.42
CA GLN A 494 -9.03 -12.31 -9.70
C GLN A 494 -8.98 -11.13 -10.67
N VAL A 495 -9.32 -9.92 -10.23
CA VAL A 495 -9.21 -8.69 -11.03
C VAL A 495 -7.75 -8.44 -11.44
N TRP A 496 -6.79 -8.68 -10.54
CA TRP A 496 -5.37 -8.63 -10.87
C TRP A 496 -4.98 -9.66 -11.93
N GLY A 497 -5.49 -10.88 -11.80
CA GLY A 497 -5.29 -11.94 -12.78
C GLY A 497 -5.84 -11.59 -14.15
N GLU A 498 -7.12 -11.18 -14.22
CA GLU A 498 -7.81 -10.82 -15.45
C GLU A 498 -7.12 -9.66 -16.16
N ARG A 499 -6.80 -8.57 -15.43
CA ARG A 499 -6.11 -7.40 -15.97
C ARG A 499 -4.76 -7.74 -16.60
N ASN A 500 -4.07 -8.76 -16.09
CA ASN A 500 -2.73 -9.16 -16.55
C ASN A 500 -2.74 -10.47 -17.35
N HIS A 501 -3.92 -11.03 -17.67
CA HIS A 501 -4.07 -12.33 -18.34
C HIS A 501 -3.31 -13.46 -17.63
N ILE A 502 -3.38 -13.48 -16.29
CA ILE A 502 -2.78 -14.51 -15.42
C ILE A 502 -3.90 -15.41 -14.88
N PRO A 503 -3.80 -16.74 -15.03
CA PRO A 503 -4.79 -17.66 -14.48
C PRO A 503 -4.79 -17.61 -12.95
N VAL A 504 -5.98 -17.49 -12.37
CA VAL A 504 -6.20 -17.49 -10.91
C VAL A 504 -7.05 -18.70 -10.53
N ILE A 505 -6.55 -19.49 -9.59
CA ILE A 505 -7.27 -20.61 -9.02
C ILE A 505 -7.94 -20.13 -7.73
N ALA A 506 -9.26 -20.21 -7.69
CA ALA A 506 -10.10 -19.77 -6.59
C ALA A 506 -11.28 -20.75 -6.43
N GLN A 507 -11.79 -20.86 -5.20
CA GLN A 507 -13.02 -21.58 -4.87
C GLN A 507 -14.03 -20.59 -4.25
N HIS A 508 -15.18 -21.08 -3.76
CA HIS A 508 -16.18 -20.25 -3.09
C HIS A 508 -15.63 -19.64 -1.78
N THR A 509 -16.20 -18.51 -1.37
CA THR A 509 -15.85 -17.85 -0.09
C THR A 509 -16.06 -18.82 1.07
N GLY A 510 -15.08 -18.91 1.98
CA GLY A 510 -15.09 -19.84 3.11
C GLY A 510 -14.57 -21.25 2.79
N ALA A 511 -14.18 -21.52 1.54
CA ALA A 511 -13.52 -22.77 1.17
C ALA A 511 -12.22 -22.99 1.96
N ASP A 512 -11.79 -24.24 2.10
CA ASP A 512 -10.53 -24.57 2.78
C ASP A 512 -9.31 -24.03 1.99
N PRO A 513 -8.51 -23.10 2.54
CA PRO A 513 -7.33 -22.54 1.86
C PRO A 513 -6.34 -23.59 1.36
N ALA A 514 -6.12 -24.64 2.16
CA ALA A 514 -5.20 -25.71 1.80
C ALA A 514 -5.68 -26.49 0.56
N SER A 515 -6.99 -26.63 0.38
CA SER A 515 -7.60 -27.29 -0.77
C SER A 515 -7.50 -26.42 -2.04
N VAL A 516 -7.73 -25.11 -1.93
CA VAL A 516 -7.52 -24.16 -3.06
C VAL A 516 -6.07 -24.21 -3.55
N ILE A 517 -5.11 -24.21 -2.63
CA ILE A 517 -3.70 -24.22 -3.00
C ILE A 517 -3.25 -25.58 -3.55
N PHE A 518 -3.81 -26.68 -3.04
CA PHE A 518 -3.60 -28.01 -3.60
C PHE A 518 -4.04 -28.08 -5.07
N ASP A 519 -5.24 -27.60 -5.38
CA ASP A 519 -5.75 -27.53 -6.75
C ASP A 519 -4.87 -26.64 -7.64
N ALA A 520 -4.35 -25.54 -7.08
CA ALA A 520 -3.48 -24.64 -7.80
C ALA A 520 -2.13 -25.26 -8.17
N ILE A 521 -1.50 -26.02 -7.25
CA ILE A 521 -0.27 -26.76 -7.54
C ILE A 521 -0.51 -27.80 -8.63
N GLN A 522 -1.59 -28.60 -8.53
CA GLN A 522 -1.91 -29.58 -9.56
C GLN A 522 -2.15 -28.93 -10.93
N SER A 523 -2.91 -27.83 -10.96
CA SER A 523 -3.18 -27.07 -12.20
C SER A 523 -1.90 -26.49 -12.80
N ALA A 524 -1.01 -25.95 -11.97
CA ALA A 524 0.28 -25.40 -12.38
C ALA A 524 1.21 -26.49 -12.92
N GLN A 525 1.28 -27.67 -12.28
CA GLN A 525 2.03 -28.83 -12.76
C GLN A 525 1.48 -29.34 -14.10
N ALA A 526 0.16 -29.52 -14.22
CA ALA A 526 -0.49 -30.02 -15.43
C ALA A 526 -0.31 -29.08 -16.64
N LYS A 527 -0.31 -27.76 -16.40
CA LYS A 527 -0.11 -26.74 -17.44
C LYS A 527 1.36 -26.39 -17.69
N GLY A 528 2.29 -26.94 -16.91
CA GLY A 528 3.71 -26.61 -17.00
C GLY A 528 3.97 -25.12 -16.75
N VAL A 529 3.36 -24.55 -15.71
CA VAL A 529 3.57 -23.15 -15.30
C VAL A 529 4.92 -23.02 -14.60
N ASP A 530 5.64 -21.92 -14.82
CA ASP A 530 6.96 -21.69 -14.24
C ASP A 530 6.88 -21.24 -12.78
N VAL A 531 5.95 -20.34 -12.43
CA VAL A 531 5.80 -19.80 -11.06
C VAL A 531 4.35 -19.85 -10.59
N LEU A 532 4.12 -20.41 -9.41
CA LEU A 532 2.85 -20.35 -8.68
C LEU A 532 3.00 -19.46 -7.46
N ILE A 533 2.15 -18.43 -7.33
CA ILE A 533 2.13 -17.55 -6.16
C ILE A 533 0.80 -17.75 -5.41
N ALA A 534 0.88 -18.22 -4.18
CA ALA A 534 -0.28 -18.48 -3.33
C ALA A 534 -0.47 -17.36 -2.29
N ASP A 535 -1.64 -16.72 -2.31
CA ASP A 535 -2.08 -15.79 -1.26
C ASP A 535 -2.59 -16.58 -0.04
N THR A 536 -2.54 -15.97 1.15
CA THR A 536 -3.08 -16.55 2.38
C THR A 536 -3.83 -15.51 3.21
N ALA A 537 -4.66 -15.98 4.12
CA ALA A 537 -5.26 -15.13 5.15
C ALA A 537 -4.19 -14.41 5.99
N GLY A 538 -4.56 -13.25 6.56
CA GLY A 538 -3.67 -12.42 7.40
C GLY A 538 -4.28 -11.92 8.71
N ARG A 539 -5.31 -12.61 9.24
CA ARG A 539 -6.05 -12.19 10.45
C ARG A 539 -5.27 -12.53 11.74
N LEU A 540 -4.33 -11.66 12.13
CA LEU A 540 -3.46 -11.90 13.31
C LEU A 540 -4.21 -11.88 14.66
N GLN A 541 -5.41 -11.30 14.76
CA GLN A 541 -6.16 -11.26 16.01
C GLN A 541 -6.51 -12.66 16.56
N ASN A 542 -6.58 -13.68 15.70
CA ASN A 542 -6.75 -15.07 16.10
C ASN A 542 -5.49 -15.89 15.78
N LYS A 543 -4.38 -15.54 16.46
CA LYS A 543 -3.03 -16.06 16.18
C LYS A 543 -2.98 -17.58 16.04
N SER A 544 -3.61 -18.32 16.96
CA SER A 544 -3.54 -19.78 16.97
C SER A 544 -4.19 -20.41 15.73
N HIS A 545 -5.37 -19.92 15.33
CA HIS A 545 -6.06 -20.46 14.16
C HIS A 545 -5.30 -20.17 12.87
N LEU A 546 -4.81 -18.93 12.69
CA LEU A 546 -4.02 -18.55 11.52
C LEU A 546 -2.76 -19.43 11.39
N MET A 547 -2.06 -19.67 12.50
CA MET A 547 -0.83 -20.43 12.50
C MET A 547 -1.05 -21.92 12.18
N GLU A 548 -2.12 -22.53 12.71
CA GLU A 548 -2.50 -23.91 12.37
C GLU A 548 -2.96 -24.05 10.90
N GLU A 549 -3.67 -23.05 10.37
CA GLU A 549 -4.05 -22.99 8.96
C GLU A 549 -2.83 -22.96 8.04
N LEU A 550 -1.85 -22.11 8.35
CA LEU A 550 -0.60 -22.03 7.58
C LEU A 550 0.22 -23.33 7.64
N LYS A 551 0.31 -23.98 8.81
CA LYS A 551 0.92 -25.31 8.94
C LYS A 551 0.18 -26.35 8.09
N LYS A 552 -1.16 -26.31 8.09
CA LYS A 552 -1.99 -27.20 7.26
C LYS A 552 -1.71 -26.98 5.78
N ILE A 553 -1.63 -25.73 5.31
CA ILE A 553 -1.29 -25.39 3.93
C ILE A 553 0.07 -25.99 3.55
N VAL A 554 1.13 -25.71 4.31
CA VAL A 554 2.47 -26.26 4.05
C VAL A 554 2.47 -27.79 4.01
N ARG A 555 1.78 -28.43 4.97
CA ARG A 555 1.65 -29.91 4.99
C ARG A 555 0.94 -30.46 3.76
N VAL A 556 -0.06 -29.75 3.24
CA VAL A 556 -0.81 -30.16 2.04
C VAL A 556 0.03 -29.94 0.78
N MET A 557 0.77 -28.84 0.67
CA MET A 557 1.73 -28.62 -0.42
C MET A 557 2.76 -29.76 -0.52
N LYS A 558 3.31 -30.17 0.63
CA LYS A 558 4.30 -31.27 0.72
C LYS A 558 3.80 -32.63 0.24
N LYS A 559 2.49 -32.83 0.11
CA LYS A 559 1.93 -34.07 -0.46
C LYS A 559 2.09 -34.15 -1.97
N LEU A 560 2.18 -33.01 -2.65
CA LEU A 560 2.32 -32.92 -4.11
C LEU A 560 3.78 -32.75 -4.53
N ASP A 561 4.56 -32.02 -3.73
CA ASP A 561 5.98 -31.79 -3.93
C ASP A 561 6.64 -31.65 -2.55
N GLU A 562 7.55 -32.56 -2.20
CA GLU A 562 8.21 -32.60 -0.89
C GLU A 562 9.00 -31.32 -0.58
N GLU A 563 9.48 -30.63 -1.62
CA GLU A 563 10.21 -29.37 -1.51
C GLU A 563 9.30 -28.12 -1.53
N ALA A 564 7.99 -28.28 -1.77
CA ALA A 564 7.05 -27.16 -1.74
C ALA A 564 6.58 -26.82 -0.30
N PRO A 565 6.38 -25.52 0.02
CA PRO A 565 6.69 -24.35 -0.81
C PRO A 565 8.21 -24.11 -0.91
N HIS A 566 8.66 -23.71 -2.10
CA HIS A 566 10.07 -23.41 -2.37
C HIS A 566 10.51 -22.08 -1.74
N GLU A 567 9.55 -21.16 -1.59
CA GLU A 567 9.73 -19.91 -0.85
C GLU A 567 8.51 -19.65 0.05
N VAL A 568 8.74 -19.46 1.35
CA VAL A 568 7.76 -18.90 2.29
C VAL A 568 8.14 -17.44 2.52
N MET A 569 7.42 -16.55 1.84
CA MET A 569 7.70 -15.13 1.80
C MET A 569 6.80 -14.37 2.77
N LEU A 570 7.39 -13.81 3.85
CA LEU A 570 6.66 -12.94 4.75
C LEU A 570 6.67 -11.49 4.23
N THR A 571 5.49 -10.91 4.07
CA THR A 571 5.35 -9.48 3.77
C THR A 571 5.15 -8.69 5.06
N LEU A 572 5.98 -7.67 5.25
CA LEU A 572 5.99 -6.78 6.41
C LEU A 572 5.77 -5.33 5.98
N ASP A 573 5.14 -4.56 6.86
CA ASP A 573 4.96 -3.12 6.69
C ASP A 573 6.04 -2.38 7.48
N ALA A 574 6.94 -1.69 6.77
CA ALA A 574 8.04 -0.96 7.39
C ALA A 574 7.56 0.20 8.27
N SER A 575 6.34 0.72 8.07
CA SER A 575 5.76 1.78 8.93
C SER A 575 5.41 1.30 10.34
N THR A 576 5.28 -0.01 10.54
CA THR A 576 4.89 -0.59 11.83
C THR A 576 6.04 -0.72 12.83
N GLY A 577 7.28 -0.41 12.42
CA GLY A 577 8.46 -0.44 13.30
C GLY A 577 8.65 -1.82 13.95
N GLN A 578 8.94 -1.84 15.25
CA GLN A 578 9.21 -3.08 16.00
C GLN A 578 8.06 -4.11 16.00
N ASN A 579 6.83 -3.73 15.64
CA ASN A 579 5.76 -4.70 15.43
C ASN A 579 6.08 -5.67 14.27
N ALA A 580 6.82 -5.23 13.25
CA ALA A 580 7.27 -6.09 12.16
C ALA A 580 8.26 -7.16 12.65
N VAL A 581 9.14 -6.83 13.60
CA VAL A 581 10.09 -7.77 14.24
C VAL A 581 9.33 -8.88 14.97
N SER A 582 8.35 -8.51 15.80
CA SER A 582 7.53 -9.50 16.53
C SER A 582 6.72 -10.40 15.60
N GLN A 583 6.23 -9.87 14.47
CA GLN A 583 5.56 -10.68 13.44
C GLN A 583 6.53 -11.64 12.77
N ALA A 584 7.71 -11.17 12.35
CA ALA A 584 8.74 -12.01 11.74
C ALA A 584 9.09 -13.21 12.62
N LYS A 585 9.29 -12.98 13.93
CA LYS A 585 9.52 -14.04 14.91
C LYS A 585 8.40 -15.08 14.91
N LEU A 586 7.16 -14.62 15.08
CA LEU A 586 5.98 -15.50 15.20
C LEU A 586 5.76 -16.36 13.94
N PHE A 587 5.87 -15.78 12.75
CA PHE A 587 5.71 -16.52 11.51
C PHE A 587 6.89 -17.48 11.27
N ASN A 588 8.12 -17.08 11.60
CA ASN A 588 9.29 -17.94 11.46
C ASN A 588 9.22 -19.18 12.37
N GLU A 589 8.81 -19.02 13.62
CA GLU A 589 8.61 -20.13 14.56
C GLU A 589 7.51 -21.09 14.09
N THR A 590 6.55 -20.62 13.29
CA THR A 590 5.38 -21.42 12.87
C THR A 590 5.62 -22.18 11.57
N VAL A 591 6.07 -21.50 10.52
CA VAL A 591 6.13 -22.06 9.16
C VAL A 591 7.54 -22.14 8.58
N GLY A 592 8.54 -21.54 9.24
CA GLY A 592 9.91 -21.45 8.72
C GLY A 592 9.98 -20.52 7.51
N LEU A 593 10.34 -19.26 7.74
CA LEU A 593 10.43 -18.27 6.68
C LEU A 593 11.73 -18.44 5.88
N THR A 594 11.64 -18.32 4.56
CA THR A 594 12.81 -18.39 3.67
C THR A 594 13.14 -17.05 3.01
N GLY A 595 12.19 -16.10 3.04
CA GLY A 595 12.40 -14.75 2.55
C GLY A 595 11.44 -13.72 3.13
N LEU A 596 11.88 -12.47 3.09
CA LEU A 596 11.13 -11.31 3.56
C LEU A 596 10.90 -10.30 2.43
N THR A 597 9.73 -9.69 2.44
CA THR A 597 9.43 -8.49 1.65
C THR A 597 9.03 -7.36 2.59
N LEU A 598 9.79 -6.25 2.60
CA LEU A 598 9.41 -5.05 3.35
C LEU A 598 8.71 -4.07 2.41
N THR A 599 7.51 -3.60 2.78
CA THR A 599 6.72 -2.66 1.99
C THR A 599 6.58 -1.31 2.71
N LYS A 600 6.06 -0.30 1.98
CA LYS A 600 5.73 1.04 2.48
C LYS A 600 6.93 1.80 3.08
N LEU A 601 8.13 1.56 2.57
CA LEU A 601 9.33 2.29 3.00
C LEU A 601 9.24 3.80 2.66
N ASP A 602 8.48 4.15 1.62
CA ASP A 602 8.17 5.51 1.17
C ASP A 602 7.27 6.28 2.13
N GLY A 603 6.41 5.58 2.86
CA GLY A 603 5.47 6.19 3.79
C GLY A 603 6.09 6.64 5.11
N THR A 604 7.26 6.11 5.49
CA THR A 604 7.72 6.08 6.89
C THR A 604 9.11 6.69 7.13
N ALA A 605 9.27 7.30 8.31
CA ALA A 605 10.57 7.71 8.85
C ALA A 605 11.22 6.62 9.73
N LYS A 606 10.51 5.51 9.93
CA LYS A 606 10.85 4.37 10.80
C LYS A 606 11.50 3.21 10.03
N GLY A 607 12.20 3.51 8.94
CA GLY A 607 12.81 2.49 8.09
C GLY A 607 13.98 1.74 8.72
N GLY A 608 14.40 2.09 9.94
CA GLY A 608 15.46 1.40 10.68
C GLY A 608 15.10 -0.05 11.05
N VAL A 609 13.82 -0.40 11.03
CA VAL A 609 13.34 -1.77 11.31
C VAL A 609 13.99 -2.83 10.42
N ILE A 610 14.40 -2.47 9.21
CA ILE A 610 15.08 -3.39 8.27
C ILE A 610 16.37 -3.95 8.87
N PHE A 611 17.12 -3.14 9.62
CA PHE A 611 18.37 -3.55 10.28
C PHE A 611 18.09 -4.50 11.45
N SER A 612 17.04 -4.20 12.22
CA SER A 612 16.59 -5.05 13.33
C SER A 612 16.24 -6.46 12.86
N ILE A 613 15.45 -6.54 11.79
CA ILE A 613 15.01 -7.81 11.20
C ILE A 613 16.20 -8.58 10.61
N ALA A 614 17.09 -7.89 9.89
CA ALA A 614 18.27 -8.51 9.28
C ALA A 614 19.21 -9.12 10.34
N ASP A 615 19.50 -8.36 11.41
CA ASP A 615 20.41 -8.78 12.47
C ASP A 615 19.83 -9.90 13.35
N GLN A 616 18.52 -9.88 13.65
CA GLN A 616 17.92 -10.87 14.56
C GLN A 616 17.62 -12.21 13.89
N PHE A 617 17.14 -12.23 12.65
CA PHE A 617 16.62 -13.46 12.04
C PHE A 617 17.56 -14.07 10.99
N GLY A 618 18.41 -13.28 10.34
CA GLY A 618 19.27 -13.77 9.24
C GLY A 618 18.50 -14.32 8.04
N ILE A 619 17.19 -14.06 7.96
CA ILE A 619 16.34 -14.46 6.83
C ILE A 619 16.61 -13.48 5.67
N PRO A 620 16.84 -13.97 4.44
CA PRO A 620 17.03 -13.10 3.28
C PRO A 620 15.91 -12.08 3.09
N ILE A 621 16.28 -10.82 2.90
CA ILE A 621 15.34 -9.82 2.40
C ILE A 621 15.38 -9.96 0.88
N ARG A 622 14.26 -10.35 0.29
CA ARG A 622 14.16 -10.61 -1.15
C ARG A 622 13.76 -9.35 -1.89
N TYR A 623 12.79 -8.62 -1.33
CA TYR A 623 12.21 -7.46 -1.97
C TYR A 623 11.96 -6.30 -0.99
N ILE A 624 12.03 -5.09 -1.52
CA ILE A 624 11.60 -3.86 -0.86
C ILE A 624 10.59 -3.12 -1.72
N GLY A 625 9.54 -2.60 -1.09
CA GLY A 625 8.48 -1.81 -1.69
C GLY A 625 8.62 -0.33 -1.29
N VAL A 626 8.84 0.53 -2.28
CA VAL A 626 9.13 1.96 -2.11
C VAL A 626 8.09 2.87 -2.81
N GLY A 627 6.88 2.36 -3.00
CA GLY A 627 5.78 3.07 -3.65
C GLY A 627 4.64 2.15 -4.09
N GLU A 628 3.61 2.74 -4.68
CA GLU A 628 2.39 2.04 -5.12
C GLU A 628 2.48 1.45 -6.53
N GLY A 629 3.32 2.03 -7.40
CA GLY A 629 3.51 1.60 -8.78
C GLY A 629 4.02 0.16 -8.90
N ILE A 630 3.77 -0.48 -10.03
CA ILE A 630 4.15 -1.89 -10.24
C ILE A 630 5.67 -2.05 -10.14
N GLU A 631 6.39 -1.09 -10.69
CA GLU A 631 7.84 -1.00 -10.69
C GLU A 631 8.46 -0.51 -9.37
N ASP A 632 7.66 -0.27 -8.34
CA ASP A 632 8.12 0.16 -7.01
C ASP A 632 8.38 -1.02 -6.06
N LEU A 633 8.15 -2.26 -6.50
CA LEU A 633 8.69 -3.45 -5.85
C LEU A 633 10.05 -3.79 -6.48
N ARG A 634 11.10 -3.82 -5.67
CA ARG A 634 12.48 -4.03 -6.12
C ARG A 634 13.12 -5.23 -5.44
N PRO A 635 13.90 -6.05 -6.17
CA PRO A 635 14.84 -6.96 -5.52
C PRO A 635 15.72 -6.17 -4.56
N PHE A 636 15.89 -6.70 -3.35
CA PHE A 636 16.71 -6.04 -2.35
C PHE A 636 18.19 -6.13 -2.74
N LYS A 637 18.88 -5.00 -2.58
CA LYS A 637 20.32 -4.86 -2.72
C LYS A 637 20.85 -4.03 -1.57
N ALA A 638 21.71 -4.62 -0.75
CA ALA A 638 22.20 -3.99 0.47
C ALA A 638 23.02 -2.73 0.14
N ASP A 639 23.93 -2.83 -0.83
CA ASP A 639 24.78 -1.71 -1.25
C ASP A 639 23.93 -0.53 -1.77
N ASP A 640 23.00 -0.78 -2.70
CA ASP A 640 22.11 0.25 -3.25
C ASP A 640 21.24 0.90 -2.15
N PHE A 641 20.75 0.09 -1.21
CA PHE A 641 19.92 0.57 -0.10
C PHE A 641 20.73 1.45 0.86
N ILE A 642 21.94 1.04 1.23
CA ILE A 642 22.85 1.81 2.08
C ILE A 642 23.28 3.08 1.36
N GLU A 643 23.62 3.01 0.07
CA GLU A 643 24.00 4.18 -0.69
C GLU A 643 22.83 5.19 -0.77
N ALA A 644 21.61 4.73 -1.05
CA ALA A 644 20.44 5.59 -1.08
C ALA A 644 20.12 6.19 0.30
N LEU A 645 20.28 5.41 1.37
CA LEU A 645 20.05 5.87 2.73
C LEU A 645 21.07 6.94 3.14
N PHE A 646 22.35 6.78 2.80
CA PHE A 646 23.43 7.70 3.19
C PHE A 646 23.76 8.76 2.11
N ALA A 647 23.02 8.80 1.00
CA ALA A 647 23.24 9.77 -0.07
C ALA A 647 23.01 11.20 0.41
N ARG A 648 23.89 12.13 0.01
CA ARG A 648 23.78 13.57 0.34
C ARG A 648 22.54 14.19 -0.34
N GLU A 649 21.92 15.16 0.32
CA GLU A 649 21.01 16.10 -0.35
C GLU A 649 21.84 16.97 -1.30
N GLU A 650 21.41 17.05 -2.56
CA GLU A 650 21.95 18.02 -3.52
C GLU A 650 21.25 19.36 -3.34
#